data_AF-A0A7M5X1D4-F1
#
_entry.id   AF-A0A7M5X1D4-F1
#
_cell.length_a   1.000
_cell.length_b   1.000
_cell.length_c   1.000
_cell.angle_alpha   90.00
_cell.angle_beta   90.00
_cell.angle_gamma   90.00
#
_symmetry.space_group_name_H-M   'P 1'
#
loop_
_entity.id
_entity.type
_entity.pdbx_description
1 polymer ?
#
loop_
_entity_poly.entity_id
_entity_poly.type
_entity_poly.pdbx_seq_one_letter_code
_entity_poly.pdbx_strand_id
1 'polypeptide(L)'
;MEQIKDKVTDLVKEFATSVDEDIEMLDTNGVVLKFASNAPVETVQWICKLIEKPVLSGGAELSLKHYEVDGDEDSQIFIISANSTQLVKAADQFNLMKQTHEGIIKAFRHEERFDFENFEENNVDFFSCSEQQYLIKCMLNNVISDDEEIKHVPGYPKVKVYKSRPVIPRCRAKKIIDVYPLHAHDNLKGLKNKWYSDYTKFTQPLEEIKKYFGESITLYFSFLEYYTKYLIPPAIVGFFHSWFFVWDSTDTDNILFAVMNVIWATVFLELWKRKGASIVHSWGRLDTHTETSTILEKPRAEYKGHPRVSPITGLLEPYYPTWRRRLKMYLVTYPVLVLSLLFAAIGMWFYFEFKEKLMAWNKGSSGGLLNKMLMKIPGVVYASIIFGLNNLYGKLAVIMNDWENHRIQSSYNNHLIVKLVLFYFVNSFLSLFYIAFYLQDMAMLKQHLATLLITQQIIQQVQESVFPYMKFKRHNIKVEKTSVGLVKFKKIRDPKNQVSREGNLPEYSTTFQDYLELFLQFGYVFLFSAVYPLAAFWAVLNNLVEMKTDAFKLCNLHQRPFIQPASSIGAWQIAFEVMSIIAVMTNCALIAMSPSIRSWLSMETNPIHYVICFVAIEHVVILVKIAITYMIPDIPGDIKKVIAKQQYQRNQRIKEKELQELYKRQRLTSE
;
A
#
# COMPACT_ATOMS: atom_id res chain seq x y z
N MET A 1 -22.98 -47.55 -33.07
CA MET A 1 -22.97 -47.26 -31.61
C MET A 1 -21.54 -47.11 -31.11
N GLU A 2 -20.63 -48.06 -31.32
CA GLU A 2 -19.19 -47.89 -31.00
C GLU A 2 -18.53 -46.70 -31.70
N GLN A 3 -18.71 -46.53 -33.02
CA GLN A 3 -18.17 -45.36 -33.74
C GLN A 3 -18.68 -43.99 -33.24
N ILE A 4 -19.87 -43.94 -32.65
CA ILE A 4 -20.40 -42.70 -32.04
C ILE A 4 -19.75 -42.49 -30.68
N LYS A 5 -19.52 -43.57 -29.94
CA LYS A 5 -18.84 -43.55 -28.64
C LYS A 5 -17.38 -43.12 -28.79
N ASP A 6 -16.68 -43.61 -29.81
CA ASP A 6 -15.30 -43.23 -30.11
C ASP A 6 -15.22 -41.77 -30.57
N LYS A 7 -16.09 -41.31 -31.48
CA LYS A 7 -16.17 -39.89 -31.86
C LYS A 7 -16.48 -38.96 -30.68
N VAL A 8 -17.36 -39.36 -29.77
CA VAL A 8 -17.65 -38.59 -28.55
C VAL A 8 -16.45 -38.62 -27.60
N THR A 9 -15.71 -39.73 -27.52
CA THR A 9 -14.52 -39.83 -26.66
C THR A 9 -13.36 -39.02 -27.21
N ASP A 10 -13.18 -38.98 -28.53
CA ASP A 10 -12.18 -38.15 -29.21
C ASP A 10 -12.54 -36.66 -29.12
N LEU A 11 -13.81 -36.29 -29.33
CA LEU A 11 -14.29 -34.92 -29.07
C LEU A 11 -14.12 -34.52 -27.60
N VAL A 12 -14.36 -35.43 -26.65
CA VAL A 12 -14.15 -35.15 -25.23
C VAL A 12 -12.66 -35.03 -24.89
N LYS A 13 -11.78 -35.79 -25.54
CA LYS A 13 -10.32 -35.67 -25.38
C LYS A 13 -9.79 -34.39 -25.99
N GLU A 14 -10.22 -34.05 -27.21
CA GLU A 14 -9.82 -32.83 -27.93
C GLU A 14 -10.34 -31.56 -27.22
N PHE A 15 -11.55 -31.63 -26.66
CA PHE A 15 -12.10 -30.58 -25.80
C PHE A 15 -11.42 -30.53 -24.41
N ALA A 16 -10.95 -31.66 -23.87
CA ALA A 16 -10.18 -31.68 -22.63
C ALA A 16 -8.77 -31.09 -22.83
N THR A 17 -8.08 -31.43 -23.92
CA THR A 17 -6.75 -30.89 -24.22
C THR A 17 -6.77 -29.40 -24.52
N SER A 18 -7.77 -28.90 -25.26
CA SER A 18 -7.91 -27.46 -25.52
C SER A 18 -8.29 -26.67 -24.26
N VAL A 19 -9.09 -27.27 -23.36
CA VAL A 19 -9.39 -26.68 -22.05
C VAL A 19 -8.17 -26.70 -21.13
N ASP A 20 -7.35 -27.75 -21.14
CA ASP A 20 -6.13 -27.84 -20.33
C ASP A 20 -5.05 -26.84 -20.80
N GLU A 21 -4.86 -26.63 -22.12
CA GLU A 21 -3.95 -25.59 -22.65
C GLU A 21 -4.43 -24.16 -22.30
N ASP A 22 -5.74 -23.91 -22.36
CA ASP A 22 -6.33 -22.62 -21.98
C ASP A 22 -6.24 -22.36 -20.47
N ILE A 23 -6.40 -23.41 -19.65
CA ILE A 23 -6.22 -23.36 -18.19
C ILE A 23 -4.74 -23.07 -17.86
N GLU A 24 -3.79 -23.75 -18.51
CA GLU A 24 -2.36 -23.55 -18.27
C GLU A 24 -1.90 -22.14 -18.68
N MET A 25 -2.43 -21.60 -19.79
CA MET A 25 -2.21 -20.20 -20.17
C MET A 25 -2.80 -19.20 -19.17
N LEU A 26 -4.00 -19.47 -18.66
CA LEU A 26 -4.73 -18.60 -17.73
C LEU A 26 -4.09 -18.58 -16.33
N ASP A 27 -3.56 -19.71 -15.89
CA ASP A 27 -2.88 -19.84 -14.59
C ASP A 27 -1.43 -19.29 -14.58
N THR A 28 -0.78 -19.17 -15.74
CA THR A 28 0.61 -18.69 -15.84
C THR A 28 0.71 -17.20 -16.20
N ASN A 29 0.09 -16.78 -17.31
CA ASN A 29 0.33 -15.47 -17.95
C ASN A 29 -0.91 -14.58 -18.08
N GLY A 30 -2.09 -15.02 -17.62
CA GLY A 30 -3.36 -14.36 -17.89
C GLY A 30 -3.45 -12.90 -17.40
N VAL A 31 -3.32 -11.95 -18.33
CA VAL A 31 -3.72 -10.55 -18.15
C VAL A 31 -4.95 -10.28 -18.98
N VAL A 32 -6.00 -9.74 -18.36
CA VAL A 32 -7.26 -9.46 -19.04
C VAL A 32 -7.29 -8.02 -19.51
N LEU A 33 -7.70 -7.81 -20.76
CA LEU A 33 -8.06 -6.54 -21.35
C LEU A 33 -9.58 -6.53 -21.56
N LYS A 34 -10.26 -5.67 -20.80
CA LYS A 34 -11.71 -5.50 -20.89
C LYS A 34 -12.02 -4.13 -21.47
N PHE A 35 -12.81 -4.09 -22.53
CA PHE A 35 -13.30 -2.82 -23.09
C PHE A 35 -14.57 -2.35 -22.36
N ALA A 36 -14.82 -1.05 -22.40
CA ALA A 36 -16.09 -0.50 -21.95
C ALA A 36 -17.24 -1.08 -22.80
N SER A 37 -18.41 -1.32 -22.19
CA SER A 37 -19.57 -1.95 -22.85
C SER A 37 -20.06 -1.21 -24.11
N ASN A 38 -19.72 0.07 -24.25
CA ASN A 38 -20.08 0.92 -25.38
C ASN A 38 -18.88 1.28 -26.27
N ALA A 39 -17.78 0.52 -26.19
CA ALA A 39 -16.58 0.78 -26.98
C ALA A 39 -16.87 0.52 -28.48
N PRO A 40 -16.58 1.49 -29.37
CA PRO A 40 -16.71 1.29 -30.81
C PRO A 40 -15.80 0.16 -31.30
N VAL A 41 -16.31 -0.65 -32.25
CA VAL A 41 -15.57 -1.78 -32.84
C VAL A 41 -14.25 -1.33 -33.46
N GLU A 42 -14.22 -0.14 -34.07
CA GLU A 42 -13.00 0.47 -34.61
C GLU A 42 -11.92 0.67 -33.53
N THR A 43 -12.32 1.10 -32.32
CA THR A 43 -11.40 1.27 -31.20
C THR A 43 -10.81 -0.06 -30.77
N VAL A 44 -11.64 -1.10 -30.68
CA VAL A 44 -11.24 -2.44 -30.27
C VAL A 44 -10.22 -3.01 -31.25
N GLN A 45 -10.57 -3.02 -32.53
CA GLN A 45 -9.69 -3.52 -33.59
C GLN A 45 -8.37 -2.75 -33.65
N TRP A 46 -8.42 -1.42 -33.48
CA TRP A 46 -7.22 -0.59 -33.48
C TRP A 46 -6.30 -0.90 -32.29
N ILE A 47 -6.84 -1.00 -31.08
CA ILE A 47 -6.04 -1.32 -29.88
C ILE A 47 -5.47 -2.74 -29.98
N CYS A 48 -6.26 -3.72 -30.41
CA CYS A 48 -5.78 -5.10 -30.56
C CYS A 48 -4.64 -5.20 -31.58
N LYS A 49 -4.80 -4.59 -32.76
CA LYS A 49 -3.73 -4.52 -33.77
C LYS A 49 -2.49 -3.81 -33.25
N LEU A 50 -2.65 -2.79 -32.40
CA LEU A 50 -1.52 -2.05 -31.84
C LEU A 50 -0.72 -2.91 -30.84
N ILE A 51 -1.39 -3.75 -30.07
CA ILE A 51 -0.77 -4.66 -29.11
C ILE A 51 -0.02 -5.79 -29.83
N GLU A 52 -0.60 -6.35 -30.90
CA GLU A 52 0.00 -7.44 -31.70
C GLU A 52 1.19 -7.00 -32.55
N LYS A 53 1.29 -5.71 -32.90
CA LYS A 53 2.39 -5.17 -33.71
C LYS A 53 3.77 -5.44 -33.06
N PRO A 54 4.83 -5.65 -33.86
CA PRO A 54 6.19 -5.82 -33.34
C PRO A 54 6.67 -4.63 -32.51
N VAL A 55 7.53 -4.89 -31.52
CA VAL A 55 8.09 -3.85 -30.64
C VAL A 55 8.86 -2.77 -31.42
N LEU A 56 9.55 -3.14 -32.50
CA LEU A 56 10.27 -2.20 -33.39
C LEU A 56 9.35 -1.20 -34.09
N SER A 57 8.06 -1.54 -34.26
CA SER A 57 7.04 -0.70 -34.91
C SER A 57 6.11 -0.03 -33.88
N GLY A 58 6.56 0.08 -32.63
CA GLY A 58 5.82 0.72 -31.54
C GLY A 58 4.77 -0.16 -30.85
N GLY A 59 4.60 -1.41 -31.26
CA GLY A 59 3.67 -2.35 -30.63
C GLY A 59 4.25 -3.09 -29.42
N ALA A 60 3.58 -4.15 -28.95
CA ALA A 60 4.04 -5.00 -27.85
C ALA A 60 4.42 -6.43 -28.27
N GLU A 61 4.09 -6.85 -29.49
CA GLU A 61 4.25 -8.23 -29.97
C GLU A 61 3.54 -9.26 -29.08
N LEU A 62 2.44 -8.88 -28.42
CA LEU A 62 1.72 -9.76 -27.50
C LEU A 62 0.58 -10.49 -28.22
N SER A 63 0.31 -11.72 -27.78
CA SER A 63 -0.79 -12.53 -28.29
C SER A 63 -2.10 -12.13 -27.60
N LEU A 64 -3.14 -11.91 -28.39
CA LEU A 64 -4.50 -11.63 -27.91
C LEU A 64 -5.43 -12.78 -28.29
N LYS A 65 -6.11 -13.34 -27.29
CA LYS A 65 -7.19 -14.32 -27.51
C LYS A 65 -8.51 -13.68 -27.10
N HIS A 66 -9.44 -13.58 -28.04
CA HIS A 66 -10.81 -13.13 -27.75
C HIS A 66 -11.49 -14.13 -26.81
N TYR A 67 -12.25 -13.62 -25.85
CA TYR A 67 -12.84 -14.42 -24.80
C TYR A 67 -14.34 -14.14 -24.66
N GLU A 68 -15.16 -15.09 -25.11
CA GLU A 68 -16.61 -15.00 -25.05
C GLU A 68 -17.13 -15.41 -23.66
N VAL A 69 -17.89 -14.51 -23.04
CA VAL A 69 -18.54 -14.76 -21.74
C VAL A 69 -19.94 -15.35 -21.98
N ASP A 70 -20.22 -16.50 -21.35
CA ASP A 70 -21.53 -17.15 -21.44
C ASP A 70 -22.65 -16.20 -20.95
N GLY A 71 -23.52 -15.74 -21.86
CA GLY A 71 -24.68 -14.90 -21.56
C GLY A 71 -24.47 -13.38 -21.74
N ASP A 72 -23.31 -12.94 -22.24
CA ASP A 72 -23.03 -11.54 -22.61
C ASP A 72 -22.20 -11.49 -23.91
N GLU A 73 -22.86 -11.75 -25.05
CA GLU A 73 -22.23 -11.79 -26.38
C GLU A 73 -21.60 -10.44 -26.80
N ASP A 74 -22.03 -9.33 -26.19
CA ASP A 74 -21.49 -8.00 -26.44
C ASP A 74 -20.22 -7.69 -25.61
N SER A 75 -19.81 -8.59 -24.71
CA SER A 75 -18.64 -8.35 -23.85
C SER A 75 -17.32 -8.53 -24.60
N GLN A 76 -16.70 -7.40 -24.94
CA GLN A 76 -15.39 -7.34 -25.61
C GLN A 76 -14.26 -7.56 -24.60
N ILE A 77 -13.95 -8.81 -24.31
CA ILE A 77 -12.89 -9.22 -23.36
C ILE A 77 -11.82 -10.01 -24.10
N PHE A 78 -10.55 -9.69 -23.83
CA PHE A 78 -9.39 -10.35 -24.42
C PHE A 78 -8.43 -10.80 -23.33
N ILE A 79 -7.84 -11.97 -23.50
CA ILE A 79 -6.72 -12.45 -22.69
C ILE A 79 -5.44 -12.15 -23.45
N ILE A 80 -4.50 -11.53 -22.74
CA ILE A 80 -3.17 -11.20 -23.23
C ILE A 80 -2.19 -12.24 -22.68
N SER A 81 -1.38 -12.81 -23.58
CA SER A 81 -0.28 -13.70 -23.23
C SER A 81 1.01 -13.30 -23.94
N ALA A 82 2.14 -13.73 -23.37
CA ALA A 82 3.48 -13.51 -23.90
C ALA A 82 4.24 -14.83 -23.93
N ASN A 83 5.03 -15.03 -24.98
CA ASN A 83 5.90 -16.20 -25.10
C ASN A 83 7.16 -16.03 -24.23
N SER A 84 7.81 -17.14 -23.84
CA SER A 84 9.01 -17.11 -23.00
C SER A 84 10.13 -16.22 -23.55
N THR A 85 10.35 -16.25 -24.86
CA THR A 85 11.36 -15.41 -25.54
C THR A 85 11.04 -13.91 -25.43
N GLN A 86 9.77 -13.54 -25.48
CA GLN A 86 9.31 -12.15 -25.34
C GLN A 86 9.49 -11.67 -23.89
N LEU A 87 9.17 -12.53 -22.91
CA LEU A 87 9.37 -12.25 -21.49
C LEU A 87 10.86 -12.03 -21.16
N VAL A 88 11.76 -12.86 -21.71
CA VAL A 88 13.21 -12.70 -21.54
C VAL A 88 13.70 -11.35 -22.11
N LYS A 89 13.26 -10.97 -23.32
CA LYS A 89 13.60 -9.68 -23.92
C LYS A 89 13.04 -8.50 -23.10
N ALA A 90 11.80 -8.62 -22.63
CA ALA A 90 11.16 -7.61 -21.81
C ALA A 90 11.85 -7.46 -20.44
N ALA A 91 12.29 -8.56 -19.83
CA ALA A 91 13.03 -8.55 -18.58
C ALA A 91 14.34 -7.76 -18.68
N ASP A 92 15.06 -7.87 -19.81
CA ASP A 92 16.26 -7.09 -20.10
C ASP A 92 15.92 -5.60 -20.32
N GLN A 93 14.93 -5.33 -21.20
CA GLN A 93 14.51 -3.97 -21.52
C GLN A 93 14.07 -3.17 -20.28
N PHE A 94 13.33 -3.82 -19.36
CA PHE A 94 12.80 -3.19 -18.15
C PHE A 94 13.69 -3.37 -16.92
N ASN A 95 14.89 -3.92 -17.09
CA ASN A 95 15.89 -4.12 -16.03
C ASN A 95 15.31 -4.85 -14.81
N LEU A 96 14.64 -5.99 -15.03
CA LEU A 96 14.12 -6.81 -13.94
C LEU A 96 15.29 -7.30 -13.06
N MET A 97 15.21 -7.10 -11.75
CA MET A 97 16.29 -7.49 -10.83
C MET A 97 16.19 -8.98 -10.51
N LYS A 98 17.28 -9.73 -10.70
CA LYS A 98 17.38 -11.17 -10.43
C LYS A 98 18.70 -11.49 -9.71
N GLN A 99 18.71 -12.61 -8.99
CA GLN A 99 19.88 -13.09 -8.25
C GLN A 99 20.76 -13.97 -9.14
N THR A 100 22.08 -13.81 -9.05
CA THR A 100 23.06 -14.67 -9.72
C THR A 100 23.43 -15.89 -8.87
N HIS A 101 24.11 -16.87 -9.47
CA HIS A 101 24.69 -18.01 -8.74
C HIS A 101 25.64 -17.60 -7.59
N GLU A 102 26.24 -16.40 -7.68
CA GLU A 102 27.09 -15.83 -6.64
C GLU A 102 26.30 -15.16 -5.49
N GLY A 103 24.96 -15.19 -5.54
CA GLY A 103 24.09 -14.51 -4.59
C GLY A 103 24.02 -12.99 -4.78
N ILE A 104 24.53 -12.47 -5.90
CA ILE A 104 24.53 -11.04 -6.20
C ILE A 104 23.25 -10.69 -6.97
N ILE A 105 22.55 -9.64 -6.56
CA ILE A 105 21.38 -9.17 -7.27
C ILE A 105 21.80 -8.11 -8.30
N LYS A 106 21.52 -8.38 -9.57
CA LYS A 106 21.79 -7.48 -10.69
C LYS A 106 20.58 -7.41 -11.64
N ALA A 107 20.54 -6.36 -12.47
CA ALA A 107 19.54 -6.28 -13.53
C ALA A 107 19.75 -7.42 -14.53
N PHE A 108 18.67 -8.09 -14.90
CA PHE A 108 18.68 -9.16 -15.89
C PHE A 108 19.18 -8.62 -17.23
N ARG A 109 20.11 -9.35 -17.84
CA ARG A 109 20.65 -9.09 -19.18
C ARG A 109 20.57 -10.35 -19.99
N HIS A 110 20.09 -10.26 -21.22
CA HIS A 110 19.94 -11.42 -22.09
C HIS A 110 21.29 -12.07 -22.44
N GLU A 111 22.35 -11.26 -22.54
CA GLU A 111 23.73 -11.71 -22.78
C GLU A 111 24.29 -12.52 -21.59
N GLU A 112 23.95 -12.12 -20.36
CA GLU A 112 24.45 -12.73 -19.11
C GLU A 112 23.43 -13.73 -18.52
N ARG A 113 22.50 -14.25 -19.32
CA ARG A 113 21.32 -15.01 -18.82
C ARG A 113 21.68 -16.27 -18.02
N PHE A 114 22.78 -16.94 -18.37
CA PHE A 114 23.25 -18.15 -17.69
C PHE A 114 23.97 -17.87 -16.36
N ASP A 115 24.22 -16.60 -16.00
CA ASP A 115 24.76 -16.24 -14.69
C ASP A 115 23.66 -16.25 -13.60
N PHE A 116 22.39 -16.24 -14.01
CA PHE A 116 21.26 -16.08 -13.11
C PHE A 116 20.79 -17.43 -12.56
N GLU A 117 20.50 -17.43 -11.25
CA GLU A 117 20.09 -18.62 -10.55
C GLU A 117 18.78 -19.18 -11.13
N ASN A 118 18.72 -20.50 -11.33
CA ASN A 118 17.57 -21.24 -11.86
C ASN A 118 17.15 -20.88 -13.30
N PHE A 119 18.02 -20.21 -14.07
CA PHE A 119 17.79 -19.99 -15.50
C PHE A 119 18.11 -21.26 -16.29
N GLU A 120 17.11 -21.82 -16.96
CA GLU A 120 17.29 -22.86 -17.98
C GLU A 120 16.42 -22.49 -19.20
N GLU A 121 16.86 -22.81 -20.42
CA GLU A 121 16.18 -22.37 -21.64
C GLU A 121 14.72 -22.85 -21.76
N ASN A 122 14.40 -23.99 -21.14
CA ASN A 122 13.07 -24.58 -21.13
C ASN A 122 12.34 -24.41 -19.78
N ASN A 123 12.92 -23.71 -18.81
CA ASN A 123 12.31 -23.54 -17.50
C ASN A 123 11.25 -22.43 -17.53
N VAL A 124 9.98 -22.84 -17.53
CA VAL A 124 8.81 -21.95 -17.48
C VAL A 124 8.75 -21.19 -16.13
N ASP A 125 9.33 -21.75 -15.07
CA ASP A 125 9.25 -21.24 -13.71
C ASP A 125 10.32 -20.19 -13.36
N PHE A 126 11.23 -19.85 -14.28
CA PHE A 126 12.27 -18.83 -14.02
C PHE A 126 11.66 -17.46 -13.67
N PHE A 127 10.59 -17.09 -14.38
CA PHE A 127 9.77 -15.94 -14.04
C PHE A 127 8.54 -16.42 -13.26
N SER A 128 8.35 -15.88 -12.07
CA SER A 128 7.11 -16.11 -11.34
C SER A 128 5.91 -15.52 -12.11
N CYS A 129 4.72 -16.10 -11.95
CA CYS A 129 3.47 -15.61 -12.55
C CYS A 129 3.28 -14.08 -12.34
N SER A 130 3.63 -13.56 -11.18
CA SER A 130 3.52 -12.12 -10.89
C SER A 130 4.52 -11.28 -11.72
N GLU A 131 5.75 -11.75 -11.89
CA GLU A 131 6.77 -11.10 -12.73
C GLU A 131 6.36 -11.13 -14.20
N GLN A 132 5.82 -12.26 -14.68
CA GLN A 132 5.33 -12.38 -16.05
C GLN A 132 4.20 -11.36 -16.33
N GLN A 133 3.20 -11.29 -15.46
CA GLN A 133 2.11 -10.30 -15.55
C GLN A 133 2.62 -8.85 -15.42
N TYR A 134 3.65 -8.62 -14.60
CA TYR A 134 4.30 -7.31 -14.49
C TYR A 134 5.04 -6.91 -15.77
N LEU A 135 5.74 -7.84 -16.42
CA LEU A 135 6.41 -7.62 -17.69
C LEU A 135 5.39 -7.32 -18.81
N ILE A 136 4.31 -8.09 -18.89
CA ILE A 136 3.20 -7.83 -19.81
C ILE A 136 2.63 -6.42 -19.59
N LYS A 137 2.37 -6.03 -18.33
CA LYS A 137 1.96 -4.66 -18.01
C LYS A 137 2.98 -3.62 -18.46
N CYS A 138 4.28 -3.86 -18.26
CA CYS A 138 5.33 -2.95 -18.71
C CYS A 138 5.32 -2.81 -20.23
N MET A 139 5.17 -3.90 -20.97
CA MET A 139 5.08 -3.89 -22.44
C MET A 139 3.86 -3.09 -22.90
N LEU A 140 2.68 -3.38 -22.35
CA LEU A 140 1.43 -2.65 -22.63
C LEU A 140 1.57 -1.15 -22.34
N ASN A 141 2.19 -0.78 -21.22
CA ASN A 141 2.42 0.60 -20.84
C ASN A 141 3.45 1.33 -21.71
N ASN A 142 4.10 0.65 -22.66
CA ASN A 142 5.02 1.25 -23.62
C ASN A 142 4.53 1.16 -25.08
N VAL A 143 3.33 0.62 -25.31
CA VAL A 143 2.72 0.58 -26.65
C VAL A 143 2.44 2.00 -27.15
N ILE A 144 3.05 2.35 -28.28
CA ILE A 144 3.00 3.66 -28.91
C ILE A 144 2.27 3.53 -30.25
N SER A 145 1.58 4.59 -30.66
CA SER A 145 1.11 4.74 -32.04
C SER A 145 2.09 5.61 -32.81
N ASP A 146 2.76 5.03 -33.81
CA ASP A 146 3.69 5.72 -34.71
C ASP A 146 3.00 6.35 -35.93
N ASP A 147 1.67 6.16 -36.04
CA ASP A 147 0.87 6.61 -37.17
C ASP A 147 0.53 8.11 -37.04
N GLU A 148 1.04 8.94 -37.94
CA GLU A 148 0.87 10.40 -37.89
C GLU A 148 -0.56 10.85 -38.22
N GLU A 149 -1.34 10.00 -38.89
CA GLU A 149 -2.73 10.29 -39.24
C GLU A 149 -3.65 10.19 -38.01
N ILE A 150 -3.29 9.35 -37.04
CA ILE A 150 -4.12 9.04 -35.87
C ILE A 150 -3.85 10.02 -34.71
N LYS A 151 -4.52 11.17 -34.77
CA LYS A 151 -4.44 12.22 -33.73
C LYS A 151 -5.32 11.95 -32.51
N HIS A 152 -6.30 11.08 -32.65
CA HIS A 152 -7.27 10.73 -31.60
C HIS A 152 -7.50 9.23 -31.61
N VAL A 153 -7.91 8.68 -30.46
CA VAL A 153 -8.36 7.28 -30.40
C VAL A 153 -9.55 7.12 -31.34
N PRO A 154 -9.53 6.16 -32.29
CA PRO A 154 -10.65 5.90 -33.21
C PRO A 154 -11.95 5.74 -32.42
N GLY A 155 -13.05 6.33 -32.89
CA GLY A 155 -14.33 6.36 -32.16
C GLY A 155 -14.42 7.32 -30.97
N TYR A 156 -13.29 7.90 -30.50
CA TYR A 156 -13.25 8.82 -29.36
C TYR A 156 -12.53 10.15 -29.70
N PRO A 157 -13.21 11.09 -30.39
CA PRO A 157 -12.60 12.34 -30.87
C PRO A 157 -12.08 13.26 -29.75
N LYS A 158 -12.57 13.10 -28.51
CA LYS A 158 -12.10 13.88 -27.34
C LYS A 158 -10.79 13.34 -26.74
N VAL A 159 -10.34 12.15 -27.14
CA VAL A 159 -9.17 11.48 -26.56
C VAL A 159 -8.00 11.56 -27.53
N LYS A 160 -7.18 12.60 -27.35
CA LYS A 160 -5.96 12.83 -28.14
C LYS A 160 -4.89 11.76 -27.88
N VAL A 161 -4.28 11.31 -28.96
CA VAL A 161 -3.07 10.46 -29.00
C VAL A 161 -1.89 11.35 -29.40
N TYR A 162 -0.71 11.08 -28.85
CA TYR A 162 0.50 11.85 -29.14
C TYR A 162 1.57 10.90 -29.67
N LYS A 163 2.39 11.38 -30.60
CA LYS A 163 3.52 10.64 -31.15
C LYS A 163 4.50 10.25 -30.03
N SER A 164 5.04 9.04 -30.11
CA SER A 164 6.04 8.51 -29.15
C SER A 164 5.54 8.45 -27.70
N ARG A 165 4.23 8.33 -27.50
CA ARG A 165 3.60 8.22 -26.17
C ARG A 165 2.80 6.95 -26.02
N PRO A 166 2.81 6.35 -24.80
CA PRO A 166 1.99 5.20 -24.52
C PRO A 166 0.49 5.47 -24.67
N VAL A 167 -0.17 4.63 -25.46
CA VAL A 167 -1.61 4.72 -25.74
C VAL A 167 -2.42 4.02 -24.63
N ILE A 168 -2.02 2.81 -24.24
CA ILE A 168 -2.78 1.97 -23.30
C ILE A 168 -3.03 2.65 -21.95
N PRO A 169 -2.04 3.25 -21.26
CA PRO A 169 -2.29 3.93 -19.99
C PRO A 169 -3.31 5.06 -20.12
N ARG A 170 -3.34 5.74 -21.27
CA ARG A 170 -4.25 6.84 -21.52
C ARG A 170 -5.67 6.38 -21.79
N CYS A 171 -5.85 5.28 -22.54
CA CYS A 171 -7.15 4.63 -22.70
C CYS A 171 -7.71 4.15 -21.36
N ARG A 172 -6.85 3.58 -20.49
CA ARG A 172 -7.21 3.19 -19.12
C ARG A 172 -7.65 4.38 -18.26
N ALA A 173 -6.87 5.46 -18.26
CA ALA A 173 -7.20 6.70 -17.55
C ALA A 173 -8.52 7.35 -18.02
N LYS A 174 -8.96 7.06 -19.25
CA LYS A 174 -10.24 7.51 -19.81
C LYS A 174 -11.37 6.51 -19.64
N LYS A 175 -11.14 5.39 -18.95
CA LYS A 175 -12.10 4.31 -18.73
C LYS A 175 -12.65 3.71 -20.04
N ILE A 176 -11.83 3.72 -21.10
CA ILE A 176 -12.15 3.05 -22.37
C ILE A 176 -11.83 1.56 -22.26
N ILE A 177 -10.72 1.26 -21.60
CA ILE A 177 -10.26 -0.10 -21.31
C ILE A 177 -9.97 -0.23 -19.82
N ASP A 178 -10.09 -1.44 -19.33
CA ASP A 178 -9.57 -1.86 -18.04
C ASP A 178 -8.61 -3.03 -18.24
N VAL A 179 -7.57 -3.08 -17.43
CA VAL A 179 -6.51 -4.08 -17.52
C VAL A 179 -6.21 -4.59 -16.13
N TYR A 180 -6.40 -5.90 -15.90
CA TYR A 180 -6.17 -6.53 -14.61
C TYR A 180 -5.54 -7.92 -14.78
N PRO A 181 -4.64 -8.34 -13.87
CA PRO A 181 -4.09 -9.68 -13.89
C PRO A 181 -5.07 -10.67 -13.23
N LEU A 182 -5.06 -11.91 -13.70
CA LEU A 182 -5.84 -12.98 -13.09
C LEU A 182 -5.12 -13.63 -11.91
N HIS A 183 -5.90 -14.15 -10.97
CA HIS A 183 -5.38 -15.01 -9.91
C HIS A 183 -5.08 -16.42 -10.43
N ALA A 184 -3.81 -16.83 -10.34
CA ALA A 184 -3.44 -18.24 -10.50
C ALA A 184 -3.99 -19.06 -9.33
N HIS A 185 -4.98 -19.93 -9.57
CA HIS A 185 -5.79 -20.51 -8.48
C HIS A 185 -5.02 -21.54 -7.64
N ASP A 186 -4.19 -22.36 -8.27
CA ASP A 186 -3.41 -23.38 -7.57
C ASP A 186 -2.30 -22.76 -6.71
N ASN A 187 -1.56 -21.80 -7.26
CA ASN A 187 -0.55 -21.03 -6.53
C ASN A 187 -1.18 -20.27 -5.35
N LEU A 188 -2.35 -19.66 -5.57
CA LEU A 188 -3.08 -18.95 -4.53
C LEU A 188 -3.57 -19.90 -3.43
N LYS A 189 -4.04 -21.10 -3.77
CA LYS A 189 -4.51 -22.08 -2.79
C LYS A 189 -3.37 -22.55 -1.89
N GLY A 190 -2.18 -22.78 -2.46
CA GLY A 190 -0.97 -23.07 -1.69
C GLY A 190 -0.62 -21.95 -0.70
N LEU A 191 -0.64 -20.70 -1.17
CA LEU A 191 -0.38 -19.52 -0.35
C LEU A 191 -1.44 -19.35 0.75
N LYS A 192 -2.73 -19.49 0.44
CA LYS A 192 -3.85 -19.40 1.40
C LYS A 192 -3.65 -20.32 2.59
N ASN A 193 -3.29 -21.57 2.32
CA ASN A 193 -3.09 -22.59 3.35
C ASN A 193 -1.94 -22.24 4.30
N LYS A 194 -0.84 -21.70 3.78
CA LYS A 194 0.32 -21.31 4.57
C LYS A 194 0.14 -19.97 5.29
N TRP A 195 -0.69 -19.07 4.76
CA TRP A 195 -0.76 -17.69 5.22
C TRP A 195 -1.84 -17.44 6.27
N TYR A 196 -3.10 -17.72 5.96
CA TYR A 196 -4.22 -17.41 6.88
C TYR A 196 -5.06 -18.61 7.31
N SER A 197 -5.05 -19.74 6.60
CA SER A 197 -5.80 -20.93 7.03
C SER A 197 -5.20 -21.60 8.27
N ASP A 198 -3.88 -21.48 8.44
CA ASP A 198 -3.17 -21.95 9.63
C ASP A 198 -3.10 -20.83 10.68
N TYR A 199 -3.93 -20.96 11.72
CA TYR A 199 -4.01 -20.00 12.82
C TYR A 199 -2.87 -20.16 13.83
N THR A 200 -2.09 -21.24 13.75
CA THR A 200 -1.01 -21.51 14.72
C THR A 200 0.29 -20.77 14.37
N LYS A 201 0.45 -20.35 13.12
CA LYS A 201 1.65 -19.67 12.64
C LYS A 201 1.58 -18.17 12.81
N PHE A 202 2.48 -17.67 13.65
CA PHE A 202 2.71 -16.26 13.91
C PHE A 202 3.57 -15.58 12.82
N THR A 203 4.36 -16.35 12.07
CA THR A 203 5.23 -15.84 11.00
C THR A 203 4.54 -15.88 9.65
N GLN A 204 4.72 -14.83 8.85
CA GLN A 204 4.11 -14.73 7.52
C GLN A 204 5.05 -15.27 6.43
N PRO A 205 4.52 -15.92 5.37
CA PRO A 205 5.32 -16.43 4.26
C PRO A 205 5.73 -15.30 3.28
N LEU A 206 6.57 -14.37 3.74
CA LEU A 206 6.94 -13.14 3.01
C LEU A 206 7.51 -13.39 1.60
N GLU A 207 8.31 -14.44 1.43
CA GLU A 207 8.85 -14.88 0.13
C GLU A 207 7.75 -15.25 -0.86
N GLU A 208 6.75 -16.02 -0.42
CA GLU A 208 5.64 -16.46 -1.27
C GLU A 208 4.69 -15.32 -1.57
N ILE A 209 4.46 -14.42 -0.60
CA ILE A 209 3.71 -13.18 -0.80
C ILE A 209 4.41 -12.31 -1.85
N LYS A 210 5.74 -12.20 -1.79
CA LYS A 210 6.52 -11.45 -2.79
C LYS A 210 6.36 -12.05 -4.19
N LYS A 211 6.53 -13.37 -4.31
CA LYS A 211 6.39 -14.09 -5.58
C LYS A 211 4.97 -14.01 -6.17
N TYR A 212 3.94 -13.77 -5.36
CA TYR A 212 2.55 -13.73 -5.84
C TYR A 212 1.99 -12.31 -6.02
N PHE A 213 2.17 -11.43 -5.02
CA PHE A 213 1.59 -10.09 -4.94
C PHE A 213 2.62 -8.96 -5.18
N GLY A 214 3.91 -9.26 -5.15
CA GLY A 214 4.98 -8.31 -5.40
C GLY A 214 5.50 -7.57 -4.17
N GLU A 215 6.50 -6.72 -4.41
CA GLU A 215 7.35 -6.10 -3.39
C GLU A 215 6.60 -5.15 -2.45
N SER A 216 5.76 -4.25 -2.97
CA SER A 216 5.03 -3.26 -2.16
C SER A 216 4.12 -3.89 -1.10
N ILE A 217 3.37 -4.94 -1.48
CA ILE A 217 2.46 -5.64 -0.58
C ILE A 217 3.26 -6.47 0.44
N THR A 218 4.33 -7.15 0.02
CA THR A 218 5.21 -7.85 0.96
C THR A 218 5.84 -6.90 1.96
N LEU A 219 6.21 -5.69 1.56
CA LEU A 219 6.78 -4.70 2.47
C LEU A 219 5.76 -4.25 3.52
N TYR A 220 4.48 -4.13 3.14
CA TYR A 220 3.38 -3.88 4.08
C TYR A 220 3.25 -5.01 5.10
N PHE A 221 3.10 -6.27 4.66
CA PHE A 221 2.96 -7.39 5.60
C PHE A 221 4.22 -7.60 6.45
N SER A 222 5.41 -7.31 5.91
CA SER A 222 6.65 -7.34 6.68
C SER A 222 6.66 -6.26 7.77
N PHE A 223 6.18 -5.05 7.46
CA PHE A 223 6.01 -3.99 8.44
C PHE A 223 4.98 -4.36 9.50
N LEU A 224 3.82 -4.87 9.10
CA LEU A 224 2.75 -5.32 10.01
C LEU A 224 3.26 -6.42 10.96
N GLU A 225 3.94 -7.45 10.46
CA GLU A 225 4.53 -8.51 11.28
C GLU A 225 5.57 -7.93 12.25
N TYR A 226 6.44 -7.06 11.75
CA TYR A 226 7.50 -6.45 12.54
C TYR A 226 6.93 -5.56 13.64
N TYR A 227 5.98 -4.69 13.29
CA TYR A 227 5.28 -3.82 14.23
C TYR A 227 4.55 -4.62 15.31
N THR A 228 3.86 -5.68 14.94
CA THR A 228 3.19 -6.58 15.90
C THR A 228 4.18 -7.19 16.89
N LYS A 229 5.31 -7.72 16.40
CA LYS A 229 6.37 -8.29 17.26
C LYS A 229 6.95 -7.26 18.21
N TYR A 230 7.16 -6.03 17.74
CA TYR A 230 7.73 -4.94 18.55
C TYR A 230 6.75 -4.34 19.54
N LEU A 231 5.44 -4.49 19.34
CA LEU A 231 4.44 -4.13 20.33
C LEU A 231 4.30 -5.14 21.47
N ILE A 232 4.79 -6.38 21.32
CA ILE A 232 4.69 -7.42 22.36
C ILE A 232 5.36 -6.97 23.68
N PRO A 233 6.61 -6.47 23.72
CA PRO A 233 7.21 -6.07 25.00
C PRO A 233 6.44 -4.93 25.70
N PRO A 234 6.08 -3.81 25.03
CA PRO A 234 5.20 -2.80 25.64
C PRO A 234 3.83 -3.33 26.06
N ALA A 235 3.24 -4.28 25.31
CA ALA A 235 1.97 -4.90 25.67
C ALA A 235 2.08 -5.74 26.94
N ILE A 236 3.13 -6.54 27.08
CA ILE A 236 3.39 -7.36 28.27
C ILE A 236 3.63 -6.45 29.48
N VAL A 237 4.55 -5.49 29.36
CA VAL A 237 4.86 -4.56 30.46
C VAL A 237 3.62 -3.75 30.83
N GLY A 238 2.89 -3.21 29.84
CA GLY A 238 1.67 -2.43 30.05
C GLY A 238 0.53 -3.25 30.65
N PHE A 239 0.39 -4.52 30.27
CA PHE A 239 -0.59 -5.44 30.86
C PHE A 239 -0.28 -5.72 32.32
N PHE A 240 0.94 -6.14 32.65
CA PHE A 240 1.33 -6.40 34.04
C PHE A 240 1.29 -5.14 34.89
N HIS A 241 1.75 -4.01 34.35
CA HIS A 241 1.63 -2.71 35.01
C HIS A 241 0.15 -2.40 35.35
N SER A 242 -0.76 -2.64 34.39
CA SER A 242 -2.19 -2.42 34.60
C SER A 242 -2.82 -3.42 35.57
N TRP A 243 -2.34 -4.66 35.59
CA TRP A 243 -2.84 -5.73 36.46
C TRP A 243 -2.43 -5.53 37.92
N PHE A 244 -1.18 -5.13 38.17
CA PHE A 244 -0.63 -5.00 39.52
C PHE A 244 -0.83 -3.63 40.15
N PHE A 245 -0.73 -2.54 39.39
CA PHE A 245 -0.66 -1.18 39.95
C PHE A 245 -1.93 -0.35 39.71
N VAL A 246 -2.65 -0.59 38.61
CA VAL A 246 -3.76 0.27 38.17
C VAL A 246 -5.12 -0.15 38.75
N TRP A 247 -5.22 -1.34 39.35
CA TRP A 247 -6.47 -1.77 40.01
C TRP A 247 -6.67 -1.15 41.40
N ASP A 248 -5.62 -0.63 42.04
CA ASP A 248 -5.65 -0.23 43.45
C ASP A 248 -5.21 1.23 43.71
N SER A 249 -4.57 1.92 42.75
CA SER A 249 -4.07 3.30 42.96
C SER A 249 -4.72 4.33 42.03
N THR A 250 -5.24 5.40 42.62
CA THR A 250 -5.74 6.61 41.94
C THR A 250 -4.62 7.50 41.41
N ASP A 251 -3.36 7.22 41.76
CA ASP A 251 -2.21 8.03 41.39
C ASP A 251 -1.60 7.54 40.08
N THR A 252 -1.88 8.30 39.03
CA THR A 252 -1.52 8.07 37.63
C THR A 252 -0.06 8.40 37.32
N ASP A 253 0.90 7.86 38.07
CA ASP A 253 2.32 8.11 37.80
C ASP A 253 2.98 6.96 37.02
N ASN A 254 2.50 6.72 35.80
CA ASN A 254 3.12 5.76 34.88
C ASN A 254 4.35 6.35 34.17
N ILE A 255 5.15 7.16 34.88
CA ILE A 255 6.26 7.95 34.33
C ILE A 255 7.31 7.02 33.72
N LEU A 256 7.70 5.97 34.45
CA LEU A 256 8.70 5.00 34.00
C LEU A 256 8.25 4.28 32.72
N PHE A 257 6.98 3.87 32.67
CA PHE A 257 6.41 3.22 31.49
C PHE A 257 6.41 4.17 30.28
N ALA A 258 6.02 5.43 30.48
CA ALA A 258 5.99 6.43 29.41
C ALA A 258 7.39 6.70 28.83
N VAL A 259 8.40 6.90 29.67
CA VAL A 259 9.79 7.10 29.22
C VAL A 259 10.29 5.86 28.47
N MET A 260 10.08 4.67 29.02
CA MET A 260 10.44 3.41 28.36
C MET A 260 9.77 3.29 26.98
N ASN A 261 8.47 3.58 26.89
CA ASN A 261 7.71 3.40 25.66
C ASN A 261 8.10 4.42 24.57
N VAL A 262 8.47 5.65 24.95
CA VAL A 262 8.99 6.67 24.03
C VAL A 262 10.37 6.27 23.47
N ILE A 263 11.26 5.76 24.32
CA ILE A 263 12.55 5.21 23.88
C ILE A 263 12.32 4.01 22.96
N TRP A 264 11.40 3.11 23.35
CA TRP A 264 11.05 1.92 22.57
C TRP A 264 10.50 2.26 21.19
N ALA A 265 9.67 3.29 21.07
CA ALA A 265 9.18 3.79 19.78
C ALA A 265 10.31 4.23 18.85
N THR A 266 11.33 4.90 19.41
CA THR A 266 12.52 5.32 18.66
C THR A 266 13.32 4.11 18.18
N VAL A 267 13.63 3.18 19.09
CA VAL A 267 14.37 1.94 18.77
C VAL A 267 13.65 1.14 17.68
N PHE A 268 12.33 1.01 17.79
CA PHE A 268 11.50 0.34 16.78
C PHE A 268 11.66 0.96 15.39
N LEU A 269 11.54 2.28 15.25
CA LEU A 269 11.62 2.95 13.94
C LEU A 269 13.01 2.87 13.33
N GLU A 270 14.07 3.02 14.15
CA GLU A 270 15.46 2.91 13.70
C GLU A 270 15.80 1.49 13.24
N LEU A 271 15.37 0.47 14.00
CA LEU A 271 15.58 -0.92 13.63
C LEU A 271 14.71 -1.33 12.43
N TRP A 272 13.53 -0.73 12.25
CA TRP A 272 12.73 -0.92 11.04
C TRP A 272 13.45 -0.37 9.81
N LYS A 273 14.03 0.84 9.85
CA LYS A 273 14.82 1.38 8.72
C LYS A 273 15.91 0.41 8.30
N ARG A 274 16.65 -0.10 9.29
CA ARG A 274 17.71 -1.10 9.08
C ARG A 274 17.20 -2.41 8.49
N LYS A 275 16.09 -2.96 8.99
CA LYS A 275 15.49 -4.19 8.48
C LYS A 275 14.89 -3.99 7.08
N GLY A 276 14.18 -2.88 6.87
CA GLY A 276 13.59 -2.50 5.60
C GLY A 276 14.64 -2.36 4.50
N ALA A 277 15.77 -1.71 4.80
CA ALA A 277 16.91 -1.62 3.89
C ALA A 277 17.46 -3.01 3.51
N SER A 278 17.53 -3.95 4.46
CA SER A 278 17.95 -5.33 4.21
C SER A 278 17.01 -6.09 3.27
N ILE A 279 15.69 -5.97 3.52
CA ILE A 279 14.65 -6.60 2.69
C ILE A 279 14.68 -6.03 1.27
N VAL A 280 14.71 -4.71 1.15
CA VAL A 280 14.70 -4.04 -0.15
C VAL A 280 16.00 -4.32 -0.92
N HIS A 281 17.14 -4.43 -0.22
CA HIS A 281 18.40 -4.85 -0.83
C HIS A 281 18.31 -6.28 -1.38
N SER A 282 17.69 -7.23 -0.66
CA SER A 282 17.49 -8.59 -1.16
C SER A 282 16.54 -8.68 -2.36
N TRP A 283 15.91 -7.56 -2.74
CA TRP A 283 15.11 -7.45 -3.96
C TRP A 283 15.83 -6.69 -5.08
N GLY A 284 17.04 -6.16 -4.83
CA GLY A 284 17.77 -5.32 -5.78
C GLY A 284 17.15 -3.93 -5.95
N ARG A 285 16.34 -3.48 -5.00
CA ARG A 285 15.56 -2.22 -5.07
C ARG A 285 16.09 -1.13 -4.16
N LEU A 286 17.22 -1.36 -3.49
CA LEU A 286 17.79 -0.39 -2.57
C LEU A 286 18.41 0.73 -3.38
N ASP A 287 17.67 1.83 -3.48
CA ASP A 287 18.07 2.98 -4.27
C ASP A 287 18.87 3.96 -3.39
N THR A 288 20.19 3.98 -3.59
CA THR A 288 21.09 4.93 -2.91
C THR A 288 21.12 6.31 -3.58
N HIS A 289 20.50 6.47 -4.75
CA HIS A 289 20.49 7.72 -5.54
C HIS A 289 19.06 8.23 -5.78
N THR A 290 18.34 8.46 -4.69
CA THR A 290 16.89 8.78 -4.65
C THR A 290 16.48 9.99 -5.48
N GLU A 291 17.36 10.98 -5.68
CA GLU A 291 17.04 12.19 -6.47
C GLU A 291 17.06 11.93 -7.97
N THR A 292 18.04 11.19 -8.49
CA THR A 292 18.17 10.95 -9.94
C THR A 292 17.08 10.02 -10.46
N SER A 293 16.71 9.00 -9.67
CA SER A 293 15.67 8.03 -10.04
C SER A 293 14.27 8.64 -10.09
N THR A 294 13.95 9.54 -9.14
CA THR A 294 12.66 10.25 -9.11
C THR A 294 12.52 11.23 -10.28
N ILE A 295 13.60 11.87 -10.72
CA ILE A 295 13.60 12.79 -11.87
C ILE A 295 13.31 12.05 -13.19
N LEU A 296 13.81 10.81 -13.32
CA LEU A 296 13.65 9.97 -14.51
C LEU A 296 12.30 9.24 -14.57
N GLU A 297 11.48 9.29 -13.51
CA GLU A 297 10.17 8.64 -13.49
C GLU A 297 9.25 9.23 -14.58
N LYS A 298 8.57 8.33 -15.31
CA LYS A 298 7.67 8.71 -16.41
C LYS A 298 6.46 9.47 -15.88
N PRO A 299 5.91 10.43 -16.65
CA PRO A 299 4.66 11.07 -16.28
C PRO A 299 3.51 10.06 -16.15
N ARG A 300 2.65 10.28 -15.16
CA ARG A 300 1.38 9.54 -15.00
C ARG A 300 0.51 9.68 -16.24
N ALA A 301 -0.24 8.64 -16.56
CA ALA A 301 -1.19 8.63 -17.69
C ALA A 301 -2.26 9.74 -17.61
N GLU A 302 -2.65 10.10 -16.38
CA GLU A 302 -3.67 11.11 -16.10
C GLU A 302 -3.14 12.55 -16.13
N TYR A 303 -1.82 12.74 -16.19
CA TYR A 303 -1.20 14.05 -16.15
C TYR A 303 -1.55 14.86 -17.40
N LYS A 304 -2.01 16.09 -17.18
CA LYS A 304 -2.51 17.00 -18.21
C LYS A 304 -1.54 18.17 -18.41
N GLY A 305 -1.32 18.58 -19.66
CA GLY A 305 -0.45 19.69 -19.97
C GLY A 305 -0.46 20.01 -21.46
N HIS A 306 0.15 21.12 -21.84
CA HIS A 306 0.42 21.40 -23.26
C HIS A 306 1.69 20.65 -23.68
N PRO A 307 1.78 20.19 -24.93
CA PRO A 307 2.95 19.44 -25.39
C PRO A 307 4.19 20.35 -25.38
N ARG A 308 5.29 19.84 -24.81
CA ARG A 308 6.61 20.49 -24.77
C ARG A 308 7.70 19.43 -24.87
N VAL A 309 8.78 19.71 -25.58
CA VAL A 309 9.96 18.83 -25.60
C VAL A 309 10.63 18.87 -24.22
N SER A 310 10.82 17.70 -23.61
CA SER A 310 11.47 17.56 -22.32
C SER A 310 12.96 17.91 -22.43
N PRO A 311 13.50 18.79 -21.56
CA PRO A 311 14.93 19.10 -21.57
C PRO A 311 15.80 17.93 -21.08
N ILE A 312 15.20 16.93 -20.44
CA ILE A 312 15.93 15.78 -19.86
C ILE A 312 15.91 14.61 -20.82
N THR A 313 14.72 14.21 -21.28
CA THR A 313 14.56 13.02 -22.12
C THR A 313 14.59 13.33 -23.61
N GLY A 314 14.47 14.59 -24.02
CA GLY A 314 14.32 14.99 -25.42
C GLY A 314 12.96 14.59 -26.04
N LEU A 315 12.07 13.95 -25.28
CA LEU A 315 10.78 13.47 -25.77
C LEU A 315 9.69 14.53 -25.62
N LEU A 316 8.71 14.55 -26.54
CA LEU A 316 7.52 15.40 -26.43
C LEU A 316 6.66 14.94 -25.23
N GLU A 317 6.49 15.79 -24.22
CA GLU A 317 5.76 15.50 -22.99
C GLU A 317 4.72 16.57 -22.65
N PRO A 318 3.57 16.21 -22.04
CA PRO A 318 2.69 17.21 -21.48
C PRO A 318 3.44 17.99 -20.40
N TYR A 319 3.44 19.30 -20.50
CA TYR A 319 4.02 20.20 -19.51
C TYR A 319 2.91 21.03 -18.86
N TYR A 320 2.93 21.05 -17.53
CA TYR A 320 2.07 21.88 -16.73
C TYR A 320 2.96 22.81 -15.87
N PRO A 321 2.76 24.13 -15.93
CA PRO A 321 3.58 25.07 -15.17
C PRO A 321 3.50 24.81 -13.67
N THR A 322 4.66 24.65 -13.03
CA THR A 322 4.75 24.31 -11.59
C THR A 322 4.16 25.39 -10.69
N TRP A 323 4.26 26.67 -11.07
CA TRP A 323 3.66 27.78 -10.32
C TRP A 323 2.13 27.69 -10.27
N ARG A 324 1.46 27.25 -11.35
CA ARG A 324 0.01 27.06 -11.36
C ARG A 324 -0.40 25.94 -10.41
N ARG A 325 0.36 24.85 -10.38
CA ARG A 325 0.14 23.77 -9.42
C ARG A 325 0.34 24.26 -7.98
N ARG A 326 1.41 25.02 -7.72
CA ARG A 326 1.65 25.61 -6.39
C ARG A 326 0.51 26.53 -5.96
N LEU A 327 -0.02 27.37 -6.84
CA LEU A 327 -1.21 28.18 -6.52
C LEU A 327 -2.42 27.32 -6.16
N LYS A 328 -2.71 26.26 -6.94
CA LYS A 328 -3.78 25.31 -6.62
C LYS A 328 -3.60 24.69 -5.23
N MET A 329 -2.38 24.30 -4.89
CA MET A 329 -2.08 23.68 -3.59
C MET A 329 -2.24 24.68 -2.44
N TYR A 330 -1.54 25.80 -2.50
CA TYR A 330 -1.46 26.75 -1.39
C TYR A 330 -2.71 27.62 -1.23
N LEU A 331 -3.46 27.91 -2.30
CA LEU A 331 -4.64 28.78 -2.23
C LEU A 331 -5.96 28.03 -2.21
N VAL A 332 -5.98 26.73 -2.51
CA VAL A 332 -7.22 25.94 -2.53
C VAL A 332 -7.10 24.69 -1.66
N THR A 333 -6.22 23.75 -1.98
CA THR A 333 -6.29 22.43 -1.33
C THR A 333 -5.83 22.46 0.13
N TYR A 334 -4.79 23.22 0.48
CA TYR A 334 -4.40 23.40 1.88
C TYR A 334 -5.41 24.25 2.68
N PRO A 335 -5.96 25.37 2.17
CA PRO A 335 -7.07 26.06 2.83
C PRO A 335 -8.30 25.18 3.05
N VAL A 336 -8.70 24.35 2.08
CA VAL A 336 -9.81 23.40 2.25
C VAL A 336 -9.50 22.35 3.32
N LEU A 337 -8.26 21.85 3.40
CA LEU A 337 -7.81 21.00 4.50
C LEU A 337 -8.00 21.73 5.84
N VAL A 338 -7.52 22.97 5.98
CA VAL A 338 -7.66 23.77 7.22
C VAL A 338 -9.14 23.98 7.58
N LEU A 339 -10.00 24.32 6.61
CA LEU A 339 -11.44 24.46 6.86
C LEU A 339 -12.08 23.14 7.32
N SER A 340 -11.64 22.02 6.75
CA SER A 340 -12.09 20.68 7.15
C SER A 340 -11.64 20.34 8.59
N LEU A 341 -10.42 20.74 8.96
CA LEU A 341 -9.92 20.60 10.34
C LEU A 341 -10.73 21.45 11.33
N LEU A 342 -11.05 22.69 10.98
CA LEU A 342 -11.90 23.56 11.79
C LEU A 342 -13.31 22.96 11.96
N PHE A 343 -13.88 22.41 10.89
CA PHE A 343 -15.17 21.72 10.96
C PHE A 343 -15.13 20.51 11.91
N ALA A 344 -14.07 19.70 11.85
CA ALA A 344 -13.88 18.60 12.79
C ALA A 344 -13.75 19.09 14.24
N ALA A 345 -13.01 20.18 14.48
CA ALA A 345 -12.87 20.79 15.80
C ALA A 345 -14.20 21.32 16.35
N ILE A 346 -15.05 21.91 15.50
CA ILE A 346 -16.41 22.32 15.88
C ILE A 346 -17.26 21.10 16.25
N GLY A 347 -17.20 20.02 15.47
CA GLY A 347 -17.88 18.75 15.78
C GLY A 347 -17.45 18.16 17.13
N MET A 348 -16.15 18.23 17.43
CA MET A 348 -15.60 17.87 18.74
C MET A 348 -16.16 18.75 19.87
N TRP A 349 -16.22 20.07 19.68
CA TRP A 349 -16.79 20.98 20.67
C TRP A 349 -18.25 20.65 20.98
N PHE A 350 -19.08 20.44 19.95
CA PHE A 350 -20.48 20.00 20.14
C PHE A 350 -20.58 18.67 20.90
N TYR A 351 -19.67 17.72 20.66
CA TYR A 351 -19.62 16.47 21.40
C TYR A 351 -19.38 16.70 22.90
N PHE A 352 -18.41 17.54 23.27
CA PHE A 352 -18.12 17.83 24.67
C PHE A 352 -19.27 18.54 25.36
N GLU A 353 -19.86 19.55 24.71
CA GLU A 353 -21.04 20.27 25.20
C GLU A 353 -22.22 19.32 25.45
N PHE A 354 -22.47 18.41 24.52
CA PHE A 354 -23.53 17.40 24.68
C PHE A 354 -23.22 16.43 25.82
N LYS A 355 -21.97 15.96 25.93
CA LYS A 355 -21.54 15.04 26.98
C LYS A 355 -21.68 15.68 28.36
N GLU A 356 -21.34 16.95 28.51
CA GLU A 356 -21.48 17.69 29.77
C GLU A 356 -22.94 17.80 30.20
N LYS A 357 -23.84 18.19 29.28
CA LYS A 357 -25.29 18.23 29.54
C LYS A 357 -25.86 16.87 29.94
N LEU A 358 -25.41 15.79 29.29
CA LEU A 358 -25.84 14.44 29.64
C LEU A 358 -25.37 14.03 31.04
N MET A 359 -24.12 14.36 31.39
CA MET A 359 -23.59 14.10 32.74
C MET A 359 -24.33 14.91 33.81
N ALA A 360 -24.69 16.16 33.52
CA ALA A 360 -25.49 17.00 34.41
C ALA A 360 -26.90 16.44 34.62
N TRP A 361 -27.56 15.97 33.56
CA TRP A 361 -28.87 15.31 33.66
C TRP A 361 -28.81 14.01 34.47
N ASN A 362 -27.78 13.20 34.26
CA ASN A 362 -27.64 11.91 34.94
C ASN A 362 -27.35 12.05 36.45
N LYS A 363 -26.76 13.17 36.92
CA LYS A 363 -26.61 13.45 38.35
C LYS A 363 -27.96 13.50 39.11
N GLY A 364 -29.07 13.75 38.40
CA GLY A 364 -30.42 13.75 38.98
C GLY A 364 -31.18 12.42 38.83
N SER A 365 -30.60 11.38 38.23
CA SER A 365 -31.29 10.12 37.87
C SER A 365 -30.68 8.92 38.59
N SER A 366 -31.52 8.03 39.14
CA SER A 366 -31.10 6.90 39.97
C SER A 366 -30.22 5.90 39.19
N GLY A 367 -29.12 5.46 39.80
CA GLY A 367 -27.98 4.76 39.17
C GLY A 367 -28.22 3.33 38.65
N GLY A 368 -29.27 3.11 37.86
CA GLY A 368 -29.55 1.83 37.21
C GLY A 368 -28.55 1.47 36.09
N LEU A 369 -28.55 0.20 35.69
CA LEU A 369 -27.71 -0.33 34.61
C LEU A 369 -27.91 0.43 33.28
N LEU A 370 -29.15 0.84 32.99
CA LEU A 370 -29.50 1.63 31.80
C LEU A 370 -28.82 3.00 31.78
N ASN A 371 -28.76 3.70 32.92
CA ASN A 371 -28.07 4.98 33.04
C ASN A 371 -26.55 4.84 32.83
N LYS A 372 -25.95 3.76 33.37
CA LYS A 372 -24.53 3.45 33.12
C LYS A 372 -24.23 3.17 31.64
N MET A 373 -25.14 2.49 30.92
CA MET A 373 -25.00 2.26 29.48
C MET A 373 -25.19 3.55 28.67
N LEU A 374 -26.19 4.37 29.02
CA LEU A 374 -26.47 5.65 28.38
C LEU A 374 -25.26 6.59 28.40
N MET A 375 -24.48 6.59 29.48
CA MET A 375 -23.26 7.41 29.61
C MET A 375 -22.15 7.03 28.61
N LYS A 376 -22.11 5.81 28.08
CA LYS A 376 -21.08 5.36 27.12
C LYS A 376 -21.47 5.66 25.66
N ILE A 377 -22.76 5.81 25.36
CA ILE A 377 -23.27 6.02 24.01
C ILE A 377 -22.65 7.24 23.30
N PRO A 378 -22.50 8.42 23.93
CA PRO A 378 -21.94 9.59 23.24
C PRO A 378 -20.53 9.33 22.70
N GLY A 379 -19.69 8.59 23.43
CA GLY A 379 -18.34 8.24 22.98
C GLY A 379 -18.34 7.34 21.74
N VAL A 380 -19.24 6.35 21.69
CA VAL A 380 -19.41 5.47 20.53
C VAL A 380 -19.96 6.21 19.31
N VAL A 381 -20.92 7.13 19.53
CA VAL A 381 -21.45 8.00 18.47
C VAL A 381 -20.35 8.90 17.93
N TYR A 382 -19.54 9.51 18.80
CA TYR A 382 -18.43 10.35 18.40
C TYR A 382 -17.36 9.58 17.61
N ALA A 383 -17.00 8.36 18.05
CA ALA A 383 -16.10 7.49 17.30
C ALA A 383 -16.63 7.18 15.89
N SER A 384 -17.95 6.98 15.78
CA SER A 384 -18.65 6.74 14.50
C SER A 384 -18.66 7.99 13.60
N ILE A 385 -18.78 9.19 14.19
CA ILE A 385 -18.66 10.47 13.46
C ILE A 385 -17.23 10.64 12.94
N ILE A 386 -16.21 10.40 13.77
CA ILE A 386 -14.80 10.44 13.34
C ILE A 386 -14.59 9.53 12.13
N PHE A 387 -15.07 8.29 12.22
CA PHE A 387 -14.99 7.32 11.14
C PHE A 387 -15.65 7.83 9.84
N GLY A 388 -16.87 8.37 9.93
CA GLY A 388 -17.58 8.94 8.80
C GLY A 388 -16.87 10.14 8.16
N LEU A 389 -16.33 11.05 8.99
CA LEU A 389 -15.59 12.22 8.53
C LEU A 389 -14.26 11.86 7.86
N ASN A 390 -13.53 10.88 8.42
CA ASN A 390 -12.32 10.33 7.82
C ASN A 390 -12.62 9.80 6.41
N ASN A 391 -13.65 8.97 6.25
CA ASN A 391 -14.03 8.43 4.95
C ASN A 391 -14.49 9.51 3.95
N LEU A 392 -15.21 10.53 4.42
CA LEU A 392 -15.64 11.65 3.58
C LEU A 392 -14.43 12.47 3.10
N TYR A 393 -13.54 12.84 4.01
CA TYR A 393 -12.33 13.58 3.68
C TYR A 393 -11.37 12.76 2.82
N GLY A 394 -11.30 11.45 3.03
CA GLY A 394 -10.57 10.51 2.18
C GLY A 394 -10.90 10.67 0.70
N LYS A 395 -12.20 10.71 0.38
CA LYS A 395 -12.70 10.94 -0.99
C LYS A 395 -12.39 12.36 -1.48
N LEU A 396 -12.58 13.37 -0.63
CA LEU A 396 -12.29 14.77 -0.96
C LEU A 396 -10.81 14.99 -1.29
N ALA A 397 -9.91 14.39 -0.51
CA ALA A 397 -8.47 14.49 -0.69
C ALA A 397 -8.02 13.91 -2.03
N VAL A 398 -8.57 12.76 -2.46
CA VAL A 398 -8.30 12.19 -3.79
C VAL A 398 -8.73 13.15 -4.90
N ILE A 399 -9.96 13.68 -4.81
CA ILE A 399 -10.49 14.65 -5.80
C ILE A 399 -9.58 15.89 -5.90
N MET A 400 -9.17 16.45 -4.76
CA MET A 400 -8.28 17.60 -4.72
C MET A 400 -6.90 17.26 -5.31
N ASN A 401 -6.35 16.10 -4.98
CA ASN A 401 -5.02 15.68 -5.42
C ASN A 401 -4.98 15.37 -6.93
N ASP A 402 -6.06 14.82 -7.49
CA ASP A 402 -6.23 14.68 -8.94
C ASP A 402 -6.32 16.03 -9.64
N TRP A 403 -6.99 17.01 -9.01
CA TRP A 403 -7.11 18.36 -9.54
C TRP A 403 -5.79 19.17 -9.50
N GLU A 404 -4.91 18.88 -8.53
CA GLU A 404 -3.55 19.44 -8.45
C GLU A 404 -2.68 19.05 -9.64
N ASN A 405 -2.99 17.92 -10.31
CA ASN A 405 -2.33 17.47 -11.54
C ASN A 405 -0.83 17.23 -11.36
N HIS A 406 -0.48 16.27 -10.50
CA HIS A 406 0.90 15.84 -10.26
C HIS A 406 1.47 15.09 -11.47
N ARG A 407 2.73 15.40 -11.85
CA ARG A 407 3.41 14.77 -12.99
C ARG A 407 3.67 13.29 -12.73
N ILE A 408 4.16 12.95 -11.54
CA ILE A 408 4.74 11.65 -11.21
C ILE A 408 3.88 10.95 -10.15
N GLN A 409 3.83 9.61 -10.15
CA GLN A 409 3.01 8.82 -9.22
C GLN A 409 3.52 8.92 -7.77
N SER A 410 4.83 8.86 -7.56
CA SER A 410 5.45 9.08 -6.25
C SER A 410 5.07 10.44 -5.64
N SER A 411 5.17 11.53 -6.42
CA SER A 411 4.75 12.87 -6.00
C SER A 411 3.25 12.93 -5.67
N TYR A 412 2.39 12.32 -6.48
CA TYR A 412 0.95 12.25 -6.22
C TYR A 412 0.67 11.55 -4.89
N ASN A 413 1.25 10.37 -4.68
CA ASN A 413 1.07 9.56 -3.48
C ASN A 413 1.54 10.32 -2.23
N ASN A 414 2.73 10.94 -2.26
CA ASN A 414 3.28 11.68 -1.13
C ASN A 414 2.38 12.86 -0.71
N HIS A 415 1.87 13.64 -1.66
CA HIS A 415 0.99 14.77 -1.34
C HIS A 415 -0.39 14.31 -0.84
N LEU A 416 -0.88 13.15 -1.32
CA LEU A 416 -2.10 12.55 -0.81
C LEU A 416 -1.91 12.06 0.64
N ILE A 417 -0.78 11.37 0.92
CA ILE A 417 -0.41 10.91 2.26
C ILE A 417 -0.39 12.08 3.24
N VAL A 418 0.28 13.18 2.91
CA VAL A 418 0.35 14.36 3.79
C VAL A 418 -1.04 14.91 4.12
N LYS A 419 -1.92 15.08 3.12
CA LYS A 419 -3.28 15.62 3.35
C LYS A 419 -4.11 14.71 4.26
N LEU A 420 -4.02 13.39 4.04
CA LEU A 420 -4.78 12.40 4.79
C LEU A 420 -4.26 12.24 6.21
N VAL A 421 -2.94 12.11 6.37
CA VAL A 421 -2.29 12.03 7.69
C VAL A 421 -2.66 13.24 8.54
N LEU A 422 -2.57 14.46 8.01
CA LEU A 422 -2.92 15.67 8.77
C LEU A 422 -4.39 15.68 9.22
N PHE A 423 -5.32 15.37 8.31
CA PHE A 423 -6.74 15.35 8.68
C PHE A 423 -7.07 14.24 9.67
N TYR A 424 -6.64 13.00 9.38
CA TYR A 424 -6.97 11.83 10.19
C TYR A 424 -6.32 11.93 11.57
N PHE A 425 -5.11 12.48 11.66
CA PHE A 425 -4.43 12.75 12.93
C PHE A 425 -5.26 13.72 13.78
N VAL A 426 -5.56 14.91 13.27
CA VAL A 426 -6.29 15.92 14.04
C VAL A 426 -7.68 15.42 14.39
N ASN A 427 -8.43 14.89 13.44
CA ASN A 427 -9.79 14.40 13.67
C ASN A 427 -9.84 13.26 14.71
N SER A 428 -8.82 12.40 14.77
CA SER A 428 -8.76 11.27 15.71
C SER A 428 -8.23 11.68 17.10
N PHE A 429 -7.21 12.55 17.17
CA PHE A 429 -6.50 12.84 18.42
C PHE A 429 -6.85 14.18 19.07
N LEU A 430 -7.44 15.15 18.35
CA LEU A 430 -7.73 16.48 18.91
C LEU A 430 -8.59 16.42 20.18
N SER A 431 -9.57 15.51 20.23
CA SER A 431 -10.39 15.32 21.43
C SER A 431 -9.60 14.81 22.63
N LEU A 432 -8.56 14.01 22.40
CA LEU A 432 -7.67 13.51 23.44
C LEU A 432 -6.71 14.61 23.91
N PHE A 433 -6.15 15.39 22.98
CA PHE A 433 -5.35 16.58 23.31
C PHE A 433 -6.16 17.60 24.13
N TYR A 434 -7.43 17.81 23.77
CA TYR A 434 -8.33 18.69 24.51
C TYR A 434 -8.56 18.21 25.94
N ILE A 435 -8.85 16.92 26.15
CA ILE A 435 -9.03 16.38 27.51
C ILE A 435 -7.71 16.44 28.30
N ALA A 436 -6.59 16.06 27.67
CA ALA A 436 -5.29 15.99 28.32
C ALA A 436 -4.79 17.35 28.81
N PHE A 437 -4.82 18.36 27.93
CA PHE A 437 -4.12 19.63 28.17
C PHE A 437 -5.03 20.80 28.54
N TYR A 438 -6.29 20.80 28.07
CA TYR A 438 -7.25 21.84 28.41
C TYR A 438 -8.10 21.47 29.62
N LEU A 439 -8.79 20.32 29.60
CA LEU A 439 -9.61 19.88 30.74
C LEU A 439 -8.78 19.30 31.90
N GLN A 440 -7.62 18.72 31.60
CA GLN A 440 -6.70 18.10 32.56
C GLN A 440 -7.31 16.96 33.38
N ASP A 441 -8.31 16.26 32.83
CA ASP A 441 -8.97 15.12 33.49
C ASP A 441 -8.39 13.78 32.98
N MET A 442 -7.48 13.19 33.75
CA MET A 442 -6.79 11.95 33.39
C MET A 442 -7.73 10.73 33.39
N ALA A 443 -8.75 10.72 34.24
CA ALA A 443 -9.72 9.63 34.29
C ALA A 443 -10.61 9.66 33.04
N MET A 444 -11.09 10.85 32.66
CA MET A 444 -11.83 11.06 31.42
C MET A 444 -10.98 10.73 30.20
N LEU A 445 -9.70 11.12 30.19
CA LEU A 445 -8.77 10.83 29.10
C LEU A 445 -8.61 9.32 28.90
N LYS A 446 -8.38 8.57 29.99
CA LYS A 446 -8.26 7.11 29.97
C LYS A 446 -9.52 6.45 29.41
N GLN A 447 -10.70 6.85 29.89
CA GLN A 447 -11.97 6.28 29.43
C GLN A 447 -12.27 6.64 27.96
N HIS A 448 -12.02 7.88 27.56
CA HIS A 448 -12.26 8.36 26.19
C HIS A 448 -11.32 7.67 25.20
N LEU A 449 -10.03 7.56 25.53
CA LEU A 449 -9.03 6.84 24.74
C LEU A 449 -9.41 5.37 24.56
N ALA A 450 -9.75 4.67 25.64
CA ALA A 450 -10.18 3.26 25.57
C ALA A 450 -11.44 3.10 24.70
N THR A 451 -12.40 4.01 24.84
CA THR A 451 -13.63 3.99 24.04
C THR A 451 -13.35 4.20 22.56
N LEU A 452 -12.51 5.19 22.21
CA LEU A 452 -12.13 5.47 20.82
C LEU A 452 -11.38 4.29 20.21
N LEU A 453 -10.33 3.80 20.87
CA LEU A 453 -9.49 2.70 20.39
C LEU A 453 -10.34 1.44 20.11
N ILE A 454 -11.09 0.97 21.11
CA ILE A 454 -11.88 -0.27 20.99
C ILE A 454 -12.99 -0.11 19.96
N THR A 455 -13.70 1.03 19.97
CA THR A 455 -14.80 1.25 19.03
C THR A 455 -14.30 1.35 17.60
N GLN A 456 -13.19 2.05 17.36
CA GLN A 456 -12.61 2.18 16.02
C GLN A 456 -12.09 0.85 15.51
N GLN A 457 -11.37 0.07 16.33
CA GLN A 457 -10.94 -1.28 15.95
C GLN A 457 -12.13 -2.17 15.58
N ILE A 458 -13.21 -2.17 16.37
CA ILE A 458 -14.42 -2.94 16.05
C ILE A 458 -15.06 -2.47 14.74
N ILE A 459 -15.23 -1.17 14.55
CA ILE A 459 -15.81 -0.61 13.32
C ILE A 459 -14.97 -1.00 12.11
N GLN A 460 -13.64 -0.88 12.21
CA GLN A 460 -12.70 -1.26 11.16
C GLN A 460 -12.83 -2.74 10.83
N GLN A 461 -12.74 -3.65 11.82
CA GLN A 461 -12.87 -5.09 11.55
C GLN A 461 -14.21 -5.46 10.90
N VAL A 462 -15.29 -4.79 11.30
CA VAL A 462 -16.61 -5.02 10.68
C VAL A 462 -16.63 -4.58 9.22
N GLN A 463 -16.06 -3.41 8.90
CA GLN A 463 -16.07 -2.88 7.53
C GLN A 463 -15.08 -3.57 6.61
N GLU A 464 -13.91 -3.94 7.12
CA GLU A 464 -12.81 -4.53 6.35
C GLU A 464 -13.05 -6.01 6.08
N SER A 465 -13.58 -6.74 7.08
CA SER A 465 -13.66 -8.19 7.04
C SER A 465 -15.08 -8.71 7.01
N VAL A 466 -15.91 -8.33 7.99
CA VAL A 466 -17.23 -8.96 8.19
C VAL A 466 -18.16 -8.63 7.04
N PHE A 467 -18.29 -7.35 6.67
CA PHE A 467 -19.21 -6.92 5.63
C PHE A 467 -18.84 -7.48 4.25
N PRO A 468 -17.58 -7.39 3.77
CA PRO A 468 -17.16 -7.99 2.52
C PRO A 468 -17.31 -9.52 2.51
N TYR A 469 -16.97 -10.21 3.62
CA TYR A 469 -17.17 -11.66 3.74
C TYR A 469 -18.65 -12.05 3.64
N MET A 470 -19.54 -11.34 4.33
CA MET A 470 -20.98 -11.58 4.25
C MET A 470 -21.50 -11.37 2.82
N LYS A 471 -21.02 -10.33 2.12
CA LYS A 471 -21.37 -10.07 0.72
C LYS A 471 -20.86 -11.20 -0.19
N PHE A 472 -19.61 -11.62 -0.01
CA PHE A 472 -19.00 -12.75 -0.72
C PHE A 472 -19.76 -14.05 -0.51
N LYS A 473 -20.09 -14.40 0.74
CA LYS A 473 -20.84 -15.62 1.08
C LYS A 473 -22.27 -15.60 0.51
N ARG A 474 -22.98 -14.45 0.59
CA ARG A 474 -24.30 -14.29 -0.02
C ARG A 474 -24.25 -14.47 -1.54
N HIS A 475 -23.23 -13.90 -2.20
CA HIS A 475 -23.02 -14.08 -3.63
C HIS A 475 -22.78 -15.54 -3.98
N ASN A 476 -21.87 -16.22 -3.27
CA ASN A 476 -21.57 -17.63 -3.50
C ASN A 476 -22.80 -18.52 -3.29
N ILE A 477 -23.58 -18.33 -2.23
CA ILE A 477 -24.82 -19.09 -1.98
C ILE A 477 -25.85 -18.86 -3.11
N LYS A 478 -25.95 -17.64 -3.64
CA LYS A 478 -26.86 -17.34 -4.77
C LYS A 478 -26.43 -18.10 -6.04
N VAL A 479 -25.13 -18.09 -6.36
CA VAL A 479 -24.56 -18.90 -7.46
C VAL A 479 -24.79 -20.39 -7.21
N GLU A 480 -24.64 -20.83 -5.97
CA GLU A 480 -24.81 -22.22 -5.52
C GLU A 480 -26.24 -22.74 -5.72
N LYS A 481 -27.25 -21.93 -5.38
CA LYS A 481 -28.68 -22.28 -5.54
C LYS A 481 -29.15 -22.27 -6.99
N THR A 482 -28.38 -21.66 -7.89
CA THR A 482 -28.73 -21.55 -9.32
C THR A 482 -28.10 -22.68 -10.15
N SER A 483 -27.34 -23.61 -9.57
CA SER A 483 -26.57 -24.63 -10.30
C SER A 483 -26.67 -26.05 -9.71
N VAL A 484 -26.80 -27.06 -10.59
CA VAL A 484 -26.89 -28.50 -10.22
C VAL A 484 -25.49 -29.11 -10.06
N GLY A 485 -25.32 -30.08 -9.14
CA GLY A 485 -24.03 -30.52 -8.57
C GLY A 485 -22.86 -30.85 -9.53
N LEU A 486 -23.10 -31.45 -10.71
CA LEU A 486 -22.04 -31.72 -11.71
C LEU A 486 -21.64 -30.46 -12.51
N VAL A 487 -22.61 -29.57 -12.78
CA VAL A 487 -22.37 -28.24 -13.40
C VAL A 487 -21.58 -27.34 -12.44
N LYS A 488 -21.73 -27.55 -11.14
CA LYS A 488 -21.09 -26.79 -10.06
C LYS A 488 -19.58 -27.00 -9.98
N PHE A 489 -19.11 -28.25 -10.08
CA PHE A 489 -17.68 -28.57 -10.08
C PHE A 489 -17.00 -28.07 -11.35
N LYS A 490 -17.68 -28.16 -12.50
CA LYS A 490 -17.21 -27.64 -13.78
C LYS A 490 -17.18 -26.10 -13.79
N LYS A 491 -18.24 -25.41 -13.34
CA LYS A 491 -18.32 -23.93 -13.30
C LYS A 491 -17.30 -23.24 -12.38
N ILE A 492 -16.90 -23.86 -11.27
CA ILE A 492 -15.97 -23.26 -10.31
C ILE A 492 -14.53 -23.24 -10.84
N ARG A 493 -14.14 -24.25 -11.62
CA ARG A 493 -12.86 -24.34 -12.34
C ARG A 493 -12.92 -23.85 -13.78
N ASP A 494 -14.11 -23.52 -14.28
CA ASP A 494 -14.28 -22.99 -15.62
C ASP A 494 -13.61 -21.61 -15.68
N PRO A 495 -12.54 -21.46 -16.48
CA PRO A 495 -11.88 -20.18 -16.62
C PRO A 495 -12.85 -19.08 -17.08
N LYS A 496 -13.99 -19.47 -17.71
CA LYS A 496 -15.03 -18.54 -18.18
C LYS A 496 -15.69 -17.77 -17.07
N ASN A 497 -15.98 -18.47 -15.96
CA ASN A 497 -16.58 -17.82 -14.80
C ASN A 497 -15.55 -17.03 -13.99
N GLN A 498 -14.26 -17.38 -14.08
CA GLN A 498 -13.20 -16.71 -13.35
C GLN A 498 -12.99 -15.27 -13.84
N VAL A 499 -12.81 -15.08 -15.16
CA VAL A 499 -12.55 -13.77 -15.77
C VAL A 499 -13.66 -12.76 -15.42
N SER A 500 -14.91 -13.18 -15.55
CA SER A 500 -16.08 -12.35 -15.23
C SER A 500 -16.21 -12.08 -13.73
N ARG A 501 -15.97 -13.10 -12.88
CA ARG A 501 -16.04 -12.95 -11.42
C ARG A 501 -14.98 -11.98 -10.90
N GLU A 502 -13.73 -12.15 -11.32
CA GLU A 502 -12.61 -11.31 -10.89
C GLU A 502 -12.73 -9.90 -11.46
N GLY A 503 -13.19 -9.75 -12.71
CA GLY A 503 -13.45 -8.43 -13.31
C GLY A 503 -14.52 -7.59 -12.60
N ASN A 504 -15.35 -8.20 -11.74
CA ASN A 504 -16.35 -7.52 -10.92
C ASN A 504 -15.86 -7.21 -9.48
N LEU A 505 -14.67 -7.67 -9.10
CA LEU A 505 -14.06 -7.32 -7.82
C LEU A 505 -13.51 -5.89 -7.85
N PRO A 506 -13.47 -5.18 -6.72
CA PRO A 506 -12.81 -3.88 -6.62
C PRO A 506 -11.30 -3.98 -6.86
N GLU A 507 -10.73 -2.95 -7.50
CA GLU A 507 -9.28 -2.82 -7.69
C GLU A 507 -8.59 -2.52 -6.36
N TYR A 508 -7.55 -3.29 -6.01
CA TYR A 508 -6.66 -2.96 -4.90
C TYR A 508 -5.57 -1.98 -5.40
N SER A 509 -5.85 -0.68 -5.27
CA SER A 509 -5.02 0.37 -5.87
C SER A 509 -3.66 0.56 -5.19
N THR A 510 -3.61 0.60 -3.85
CA THR A 510 -2.40 0.84 -3.05
C THR A 510 -2.55 0.30 -1.62
N THR A 511 -1.43 0.03 -0.94
CA THR A 511 -1.35 -0.30 0.51
C THR A 511 -1.62 0.89 1.43
N PHE A 512 -2.15 1.99 0.90
CA PHE A 512 -2.24 3.26 1.60
C PHE A 512 -3.18 3.21 2.81
N GLN A 513 -4.38 2.64 2.66
CA GLN A 513 -5.35 2.57 3.76
C GLN A 513 -4.83 1.65 4.88
N ASP A 514 -4.18 0.55 4.50
CA ASP A 514 -3.65 -0.42 5.46
C ASP A 514 -2.52 0.19 6.30
N TYR A 515 -1.60 0.97 5.70
CA TYR A 515 -0.60 1.73 6.47
C TYR A 515 -1.21 2.85 7.34
N LEU A 516 -2.29 3.50 6.87
CA LEU A 516 -2.95 4.56 7.62
C LEU A 516 -3.58 4.04 8.91
N GLU A 517 -4.11 2.81 8.89
CA GLU A 517 -4.61 2.14 10.07
C GLU A 517 -3.50 1.93 11.11
N LEU A 518 -2.37 1.34 10.70
CA LEU A 518 -1.22 1.13 11.58
C LEU A 518 -0.65 2.44 12.12
N PHE A 519 -0.69 3.51 11.32
CA PHE A 519 -0.28 4.84 11.73
C PHE A 519 -1.16 5.41 12.85
N LEU A 520 -2.49 5.31 12.73
CA LEU A 520 -3.40 5.75 13.79
C LEU A 520 -3.28 4.87 15.04
N GLN A 521 -3.17 3.56 14.87
CA GLN A 521 -2.93 2.63 15.99
C GLN A 521 -1.64 2.98 16.74
N PHE A 522 -0.56 3.26 16.03
CA PHE A 522 0.70 3.72 16.61
C PHE A 522 0.50 5.01 17.42
N GLY A 523 -0.25 5.97 16.90
CA GLY A 523 -0.59 7.19 17.63
C GLY A 523 -1.31 6.89 18.96
N TYR A 524 -2.34 6.04 18.95
CA TYR A 524 -3.06 5.67 20.18
C TYR A 524 -2.20 4.95 21.22
N VAL A 525 -1.23 4.15 20.78
CA VAL A 525 -0.33 3.42 21.68
C VAL A 525 0.72 4.33 22.29
N PHE A 526 1.34 5.21 21.50
CA PHE A 526 2.53 5.95 21.93
C PHE A 526 2.26 7.37 22.41
N LEU A 527 1.25 8.09 21.90
CA LEU A 527 0.98 9.48 22.32
C LEU A 527 0.57 9.58 23.80
N PHE A 528 -0.30 8.66 24.25
CA PHE A 528 -0.95 8.68 25.56
C PHE A 528 -0.52 7.50 26.45
N SER A 529 0.71 7.01 26.25
CA SER A 529 1.20 5.81 26.93
C SER A 529 1.30 5.96 28.45
N ALA A 530 1.57 7.18 28.93
CA ALA A 530 1.52 7.52 30.36
C ALA A 530 0.13 7.32 30.99
N VAL A 531 -0.95 7.35 30.20
CA VAL A 531 -2.33 7.35 30.72
C VAL A 531 -2.99 5.99 30.53
N TYR A 532 -2.73 5.31 29.41
CA TYR A 532 -3.34 4.01 29.11
C TYR A 532 -2.33 2.97 28.61
N PRO A 533 -1.54 2.35 29.52
CA PRO A 533 -0.55 1.33 29.18
C PRO A 533 -1.13 0.09 28.46
N LEU A 534 -2.42 -0.21 28.68
CA LEU A 534 -3.11 -1.33 28.05
C LEU A 534 -3.37 -1.12 26.53
N ALA A 535 -3.12 0.08 25.99
CA ALA A 535 -3.30 0.35 24.56
C ALA A 535 -2.51 -0.62 23.67
N ALA A 536 -1.24 -0.90 24.03
CA ALA A 536 -0.37 -1.81 23.29
C ALA A 536 -0.92 -3.24 23.24
N PHE A 537 -1.55 -3.71 24.33
CA PHE A 537 -2.18 -5.03 24.38
C PHE A 537 -3.32 -5.16 23.37
N TRP A 538 -4.24 -4.18 23.34
CA TRP A 538 -5.32 -4.16 22.35
C TRP A 538 -4.80 -4.03 20.92
N ALA A 539 -3.75 -3.23 20.70
CA ALA A 539 -3.11 -3.10 19.40
C ALA A 539 -2.51 -4.43 18.90
N VAL A 540 -1.83 -5.19 19.78
CA VAL A 540 -1.33 -6.52 19.43
C VAL A 540 -2.48 -7.45 19.05
N LEU A 541 -3.54 -7.51 19.87
CA LEU A 541 -4.71 -8.36 19.57
C LEU A 541 -5.31 -8.02 18.20
N ASN A 542 -5.49 -6.72 17.91
CA ASN A 542 -5.98 -6.26 16.62
C ASN A 542 -5.06 -6.72 15.50
N ASN A 543 -3.73 -6.53 15.63
CA ASN A 543 -2.79 -6.86 14.57
C ASN A 543 -2.68 -8.37 14.30
N LEU A 544 -2.92 -9.23 15.30
CA LEU A 544 -2.98 -10.69 15.09
C LEU A 544 -4.16 -11.08 14.19
N VAL A 545 -5.30 -10.42 14.39
CA VAL A 545 -6.45 -10.56 13.49
C VAL A 545 -6.11 -9.92 12.14
N GLU A 546 -5.47 -8.75 12.15
CA GLU A 546 -5.19 -7.95 10.95
C GLU A 546 -4.34 -8.67 9.91
N MET A 547 -3.29 -9.34 10.38
CA MET A 547 -2.44 -10.17 9.51
C MET A 547 -3.23 -11.22 8.72
N LYS A 548 -4.35 -11.70 9.27
CA LYS A 548 -5.19 -12.76 8.65
C LYS A 548 -6.31 -12.14 7.82
N THR A 549 -6.92 -11.06 8.28
CA THR A 549 -7.99 -10.35 7.57
C THR A 549 -7.49 -9.70 6.30
N ASP A 550 -6.33 -9.02 6.35
CA ASP A 550 -5.71 -8.43 5.16
C ASP A 550 -5.30 -9.47 4.13
N ALA A 551 -4.74 -10.59 4.59
CA ALA A 551 -4.42 -11.72 3.72
C ALA A 551 -5.68 -12.26 3.04
N PHE A 552 -6.78 -12.43 3.79
CA PHE A 552 -8.06 -12.85 3.25
C PHE A 552 -8.63 -11.84 2.24
N LYS A 553 -8.52 -10.54 2.54
CA LYS A 553 -8.97 -9.40 1.74
C LYS A 553 -8.32 -9.39 0.36
N LEU A 554 -7.01 -9.56 0.28
CA LEU A 554 -6.27 -9.65 -0.98
C LEU A 554 -6.55 -10.93 -1.77
N CYS A 555 -6.81 -12.04 -1.07
CA CYS A 555 -6.94 -13.34 -1.71
C CYS A 555 -8.35 -13.66 -2.24
N ASN A 556 -9.38 -12.94 -1.79
CA ASN A 556 -10.78 -13.28 -2.10
C ASN A 556 -11.69 -12.08 -2.40
N LEU A 557 -11.33 -10.86 -2.00
CA LEU A 557 -12.24 -9.71 -2.03
C LEU A 557 -11.85 -8.62 -3.04
N HIS A 558 -10.63 -8.69 -3.58
CA HIS A 558 -10.10 -7.73 -4.55
C HIS A 558 -9.61 -8.43 -5.80
N GLN A 559 -9.53 -7.67 -6.89
CA GLN A 559 -8.73 -8.06 -8.04
C GLN A 559 -7.27 -8.24 -7.61
N ARG A 560 -6.55 -9.13 -8.28
CA ARG A 560 -5.11 -9.25 -8.09
C ARG A 560 -4.45 -7.91 -8.45
N PRO A 561 -3.71 -7.27 -7.55
CA PRO A 561 -2.97 -6.08 -7.89
C PRO A 561 -1.75 -6.45 -8.74
N PHE A 562 -1.45 -5.64 -9.74
CA PHE A 562 -0.16 -5.72 -10.42
C PHE A 562 0.99 -5.40 -9.47
N ILE A 563 2.14 -6.06 -9.67
CA ILE A 563 3.36 -5.73 -8.92
C ILE A 563 3.65 -4.23 -9.03
N GLN A 564 3.91 -3.63 -7.87
CA GLN A 564 4.47 -2.31 -7.75
C GLN A 564 5.85 -2.45 -7.09
N PRO A 565 6.92 -2.03 -7.78
CA PRO A 565 8.24 -1.94 -7.18
C PRO A 565 8.25 -1.08 -5.93
N ALA A 566 8.98 -1.49 -4.89
CA ALA A 566 9.09 -0.72 -3.65
C ALA A 566 10.53 -0.67 -3.13
N SER A 567 11.04 0.53 -2.91
CA SER A 567 12.37 0.79 -2.31
C SER A 567 12.29 1.15 -0.82
N SER A 568 11.11 1.51 -0.32
CA SER A 568 10.85 1.80 1.09
C SER A 568 9.34 1.86 1.33
N ILE A 569 8.92 2.04 2.59
CA ILE A 569 7.53 2.39 2.92
C ILE A 569 7.18 3.84 2.54
N GLY A 570 8.13 4.59 1.98
CA GLY A 570 7.93 5.93 1.43
C GLY A 570 7.63 6.97 2.50
N ALA A 571 6.69 7.88 2.21
CA ALA A 571 6.32 8.96 3.13
C ALA A 571 5.76 8.48 4.47
N TRP A 572 5.38 7.20 4.60
CA TRP A 572 4.98 6.61 5.87
C TRP A 572 6.11 6.60 6.89
N GLN A 573 7.36 6.38 6.48
CA GLN A 573 8.50 6.42 7.40
C GLN A 573 8.58 7.79 8.09
N ILE A 574 8.49 8.85 7.31
CA ILE A 574 8.49 10.23 7.80
C ILE A 574 7.28 10.47 8.70
N ALA A 575 6.10 9.98 8.33
CA ALA A 575 4.89 10.13 9.14
C ALA A 575 5.05 9.48 10.53
N PHE A 576 5.51 8.23 10.60
CA PHE A 576 5.75 7.54 11.87
C PHE A 576 6.83 8.23 12.73
N GLU A 577 7.90 8.74 12.12
CA GLU A 577 8.94 9.50 12.83
C GLU A 577 8.41 10.80 13.42
N VAL A 578 7.62 11.57 12.65
CA VAL A 578 6.94 12.78 13.12
C VAL A 578 5.98 12.45 14.27
N MET A 579 5.18 11.40 14.13
CA MET A 579 4.30 10.92 15.20
C MET A 579 5.09 10.54 16.47
N SER A 580 6.25 9.88 16.32
CA SER A 580 7.14 9.57 17.44
C SER A 580 7.69 10.83 18.12
N ILE A 581 8.00 11.90 17.38
CA ILE A 581 8.40 13.18 17.97
C ILE A 581 7.22 13.80 18.75
N ILE A 582 6.02 13.82 18.17
CA ILE A 582 4.82 14.32 18.87
C ILE A 582 4.54 13.49 20.13
N ALA A 583 4.77 12.18 20.09
CA ALA A 583 4.65 11.30 21.26
C ALA A 583 5.65 11.64 22.37
N VAL A 584 6.91 11.96 22.04
CA VAL A 584 7.88 12.48 23.03
C VAL A 584 7.29 13.71 23.72
N MET A 585 6.86 14.72 22.95
CA MET A 585 6.32 15.96 23.49
C MET A 585 5.08 15.72 24.37
N THR A 586 4.18 14.84 23.90
CA THR A 586 2.91 14.55 24.59
C THR A 586 3.16 13.85 25.93
N ASN A 587 4.02 12.83 25.95
CA ASN A 587 4.34 12.12 27.21
C ASN A 587 5.14 13.02 28.17
N CYS A 588 6.08 13.84 27.69
CA CYS A 588 6.81 14.78 28.56
C CYS A 588 5.86 15.79 29.21
N ALA A 589 4.88 16.31 28.46
CA ALA A 589 3.88 17.22 28.99
C ALA A 589 2.96 16.52 30.01
N LEU A 590 2.49 15.30 29.72
CA LEU A 590 1.68 14.51 30.65
C LEU A 590 2.43 14.18 31.95
N ILE A 591 3.72 13.85 31.85
CA ILE A 591 4.59 13.61 33.00
C ILE A 591 4.74 14.90 33.83
N ALA A 592 5.07 16.03 33.22
CA ALA A 592 5.19 17.30 33.92
C ALA A 592 3.89 17.73 34.62
N MET A 593 2.73 17.31 34.09
CA MET A 593 1.42 17.57 34.68
C MET A 593 1.04 16.62 35.81
N SER A 594 1.83 15.59 36.10
CA SER A 594 1.47 14.58 37.09
C SER A 594 1.47 15.15 38.52
N PRO A 595 0.53 14.71 39.39
CA PRO A 595 0.45 15.20 40.76
C PRO A 595 1.75 14.99 41.56
N SER A 596 2.42 13.85 41.37
CA SER A 596 3.69 13.57 42.06
C SER A 596 4.80 14.53 41.68
N ILE A 597 4.94 14.89 40.40
CA ILE A 597 5.96 15.85 39.98
C ILE A 597 5.62 17.26 40.46
N ARG A 598 4.33 17.66 40.41
CA ARG A 598 3.88 18.95 40.94
C ARG A 598 4.18 19.10 42.43
N SER A 599 3.93 18.05 43.20
CA SER A 599 4.22 18.00 44.64
C SER A 599 5.73 18.02 44.91
N TRP A 600 6.50 17.17 44.22
CA TRP A 600 7.95 17.07 44.41
C TRP A 600 8.69 18.39 44.16
N LEU A 601 8.30 19.13 43.13
CA LEU A 601 8.93 20.40 42.76
C LEU A 601 8.31 21.63 43.45
N SER A 602 7.38 21.45 44.40
CA SER A 602 6.65 22.56 45.06
C SER A 602 6.06 23.55 44.04
N MET A 603 5.58 23.03 42.90
CA MET A 603 5.24 23.80 41.69
C MET A 603 3.95 24.59 41.81
N GLU A 604 3.24 24.47 42.93
CA GLU A 604 1.98 25.17 43.18
C GLU A 604 2.13 26.69 43.22
N THR A 605 3.37 27.20 43.36
CA THR A 605 3.64 28.62 43.58
C THR A 605 4.06 29.40 42.32
N ASN A 606 4.56 28.73 41.25
CA ASN A 606 5.05 29.43 40.06
C ASN A 606 4.95 28.60 38.75
N PRO A 607 4.18 29.04 37.74
CA PRO A 607 3.99 28.30 36.48
C PRO A 607 5.27 28.19 35.63
N ILE A 608 6.29 29.01 35.90
CA ILE A 608 7.58 28.97 35.22
C ILE A 608 8.32 27.65 35.51
N HIS A 609 8.25 27.14 36.74
CA HIS A 609 8.89 25.87 37.09
C HIS A 609 8.33 24.70 36.27
N TYR A 610 7.04 24.74 35.94
CA TYR A 610 6.38 23.73 35.12
C TYR A 610 6.98 23.68 33.72
N VAL A 611 7.12 24.84 33.09
CA VAL A 611 7.70 24.96 31.75
C VAL A 611 9.16 24.51 31.74
N ILE A 612 9.95 24.92 32.74
CA ILE A 612 11.36 24.51 32.84
C ILE A 612 11.49 23.00 33.00
N CYS A 613 10.67 22.37 33.86
CA CYS A 613 10.68 20.92 34.06
C CYS A 613 10.29 20.17 32.78
N PHE A 614 9.21 20.60 32.12
CA PHE A 614 8.78 20.05 30.85
C PHE A 614 9.90 20.12 29.79
N VAL A 615 10.47 21.31 29.58
CA VAL A 615 11.54 21.54 28.59
C VAL A 615 12.79 20.72 28.93
N ALA A 616 13.15 20.60 30.20
CA ALA A 616 14.31 19.81 30.63
C ALA A 616 14.13 18.31 30.34
N ILE A 617 12.98 17.73 30.71
CA ILE A 617 12.67 16.32 30.44
C ILE A 617 12.62 16.08 28.92
N GLU A 618 11.98 16.98 28.18
CA GLU A 618 11.90 16.91 26.73
C GLU A 618 13.30 16.87 26.08
N HIS A 619 14.20 17.80 26.43
CA HIS A 619 15.53 17.85 25.85
C HIS A 619 16.36 16.61 26.16
N VAL A 620 16.21 16.04 27.36
CA VAL A 620 16.87 14.77 27.72
C VAL A 620 16.37 13.63 26.83
N VAL A 621 15.05 13.49 26.68
CA VAL A 621 14.47 12.42 25.86
C VAL A 621 14.81 12.61 24.38
N ILE A 622 14.81 13.84 23.87
CA ILE A 622 15.23 14.16 22.49
C ILE A 622 16.72 13.83 22.30
N LEU A 623 17.59 14.17 23.25
CA LEU A 623 19.02 13.86 23.17
C LEU A 623 19.26 12.34 23.15
N VAL A 624 18.54 11.58 23.97
CA VAL A 624 18.56 10.11 23.94
C VAL A 624 18.09 9.60 22.57
N LYS A 625 17.01 10.16 22.03
CA LYS A 625 16.51 9.80 20.69
C LYS A 625 17.57 10.05 19.60
N ILE A 626 18.20 11.22 19.60
CA ILE A 626 19.29 11.56 18.67
C ILE A 626 20.46 10.60 18.82
N ALA A 627 20.85 10.26 20.05
CA ALA A 627 21.92 9.30 20.32
C ALA A 627 21.59 7.91 19.74
N ILE A 628 20.36 7.42 19.92
CA ILE A 628 19.92 6.13 19.36
C ILE A 628 19.96 6.15 17.83
N THR A 629 19.43 7.20 17.20
CA THR A 629 19.48 7.37 15.73
C THR A 629 20.92 7.41 15.22
N TYR A 630 21.86 8.00 15.96
CA TYR A 630 23.27 7.99 15.59
C TYR A 630 23.93 6.62 15.78
N MET A 631 23.58 5.89 16.84
CA MET A 631 24.15 4.58 17.16
C MET A 631 23.67 3.45 16.22
N ILE A 632 22.44 3.55 15.70
CA ILE A 632 21.84 2.53 14.83
C ILE A 632 21.92 3.00 13.38
N PRO A 633 22.86 2.50 12.56
CA PRO A 633 22.92 2.89 11.16
C PRO A 633 21.73 2.34 10.37
N ASP A 634 21.13 3.19 9.54
CA ASP A 634 19.99 2.87 8.65
C ASP A 634 20.26 1.71 7.69
N ILE A 635 21.53 1.48 7.31
CA ILE A 635 21.91 0.38 6.42
C ILE A 635 22.90 -0.54 7.18
N PRO A 636 22.66 -1.86 7.21
CA PRO A 636 23.60 -2.81 7.79
C PRO A 636 25.00 -2.71 7.18
N GLY A 637 26.04 -2.89 8.01
CA GLY A 637 27.44 -2.77 7.59
C GLY A 637 27.83 -3.72 6.46
N ASP A 638 27.33 -4.94 6.47
CA ASP A 638 27.64 -5.93 5.43
C ASP A 638 27.00 -5.57 4.09
N ILE A 639 25.77 -5.07 4.11
CA ILE A 639 25.08 -4.56 2.93
C ILE A 639 25.80 -3.33 2.37
N LYS A 640 26.26 -2.42 3.24
CA LYS A 640 27.05 -1.25 2.82
C LYS A 640 28.32 -1.67 2.08
N LYS A 641 29.01 -2.73 2.52
CA LYS A 641 30.18 -3.29 1.82
C LYS A 641 29.80 -3.89 0.46
N VAL A 642 28.69 -4.62 0.37
CA VAL A 642 28.20 -5.20 -0.90
C VAL A 642 27.88 -4.09 -1.91
N ILE A 643 27.16 -3.05 -1.50
CA ILE A 643 26.85 -1.89 -2.36
C ILE A 643 28.14 -1.21 -2.82
N ALA A 644 29.08 -0.97 -1.90
CA ALA A 644 30.36 -0.35 -2.23
C ALA A 644 31.16 -1.21 -3.24
N LYS A 645 31.17 -2.54 -3.07
CA LYS A 645 31.80 -3.47 -4.02
C LYS A 645 31.14 -3.40 -5.40
N GLN A 646 29.81 -3.40 -5.46
CA GLN A 646 29.06 -3.28 -6.72
C GLN A 646 29.33 -1.95 -7.43
N GLN A 647 29.33 -0.83 -6.68
CA GLN A 647 29.65 0.49 -7.22
C GLN A 647 31.09 0.54 -7.77
N TYR A 648 32.04 -0.02 -7.03
CA TYR A 648 33.43 -0.11 -7.49
C TYR A 648 33.56 -0.90 -8.80
N GLN A 649 32.94 -2.09 -8.87
CA GLN A 649 32.93 -2.92 -10.07
C GLN A 649 32.27 -2.22 -11.26
N ARG A 650 31.14 -1.52 -11.04
CA ARG A 650 30.47 -0.72 -12.07
C ARG A 650 31.39 0.38 -12.62
N ASN A 651 32.09 1.10 -11.74
CA ASN A 651 33.01 2.16 -12.14
C ASN A 651 34.22 1.61 -12.91
N GLN A 652 34.74 0.43 -12.54
CA GLN A 652 35.80 -0.22 -13.29
C GLN A 652 35.35 -0.61 -14.70
N ARG A 653 34.16 -1.21 -14.86
CA ARG A 653 33.61 -1.53 -16.17
C ARG A 653 33.41 -0.30 -17.07
N ILE A 654 33.01 0.83 -16.49
CA ILE A 654 32.88 2.09 -17.23
C ILE A 654 34.25 2.54 -17.74
N LYS A 655 35.27 2.55 -16.88
CA LYS A 655 36.65 2.90 -17.25
C LYS A 655 37.22 1.98 -18.33
N GLU A 656 36.98 0.68 -18.21
CA GLU A 656 37.41 -0.30 -19.22
C GLU A 656 36.76 -0.04 -20.58
N LYS A 657 35.46 0.27 -20.61
CA LYS A 657 34.75 0.64 -21.84
C LYS A 657 35.28 1.94 -22.45
N GLU A 658 35.50 2.96 -21.63
CA GLU A 658 36.09 4.23 -22.07
C GLU A 658 37.50 4.01 -22.66
N LEU A 659 38.31 3.18 -22.02
CA LEU A 659 39.65 2.83 -22.49
C LEU A 659 39.59 2.06 -23.82
N GLN A 660 38.67 1.09 -23.95
CA GLN A 660 38.45 0.36 -25.21
C GLN A 660 38.00 1.29 -26.35
N GLU A 661 37.12 2.25 -26.07
CA GLU A 661 36.72 3.27 -27.04
C GLU A 661 37.88 4.18 -27.44
N LEU A 662 38.72 4.59 -26.49
CA LEU A 662 39.92 5.38 -26.78
C LEU A 662 40.88 4.61 -27.67
N TYR A 663 41.15 3.33 -27.39
CA TYR A 663 41.99 2.50 -28.25
C TYR A 663 41.39 2.33 -29.65
N LYS A 664 40.07 2.12 -29.77
CA LYS A 664 39.39 2.07 -31.07
C LYS A 664 39.54 3.38 -31.85
N ARG A 665 39.38 4.52 -31.19
CA ARG A 665 39.57 5.85 -31.82
C ARG A 665 41.00 6.07 -32.26
N GLN A 666 41.98 5.71 -31.42
CA GLN A 666 43.41 5.81 -31.78
C GLN A 666 43.76 4.94 -33.00
N ARG A 667 43.22 3.72 -33.05
CA ARG A 667 43.43 2.80 -34.18
C ARG A 667 42.84 3.35 -35.48
N LEU A 668 41.63 3.92 -35.43
CA LEU A 668 40.99 4.60 -36.56
C LEU A 668 41.70 5.87 -37.02
N THR A 669 42.49 6.51 -36.16
CA THR A 669 43.32 7.69 -36.54
C THR A 669 44.72 7.31 -37.03
N SER A 670 45.15 6.07 -36.80
CA SER A 670 46.47 5.55 -37.23
C SER A 670 46.41 4.75 -38.53
N GLU A 671 45.23 4.29 -38.94
CA GLU A 671 44.90 3.75 -40.27
C GLU A 671 44.44 4.89 -41.19
#